data_AF-A0A939HGE3-F1
#
_entry.id   AF-A0A939HGE3-F1
#
_cell.length_a   1.000
_cell.length_b   1.000
_cell.length_c   1.000
_cell.angle_alpha   90.00
_cell.angle_beta   90.00
_cell.angle_gamma   90.00
#
_symmetry.space_group_name_H-M   'P 1'
#
loop_
_entity.id
_entity.type
_entity.pdbx_description
1 polymer ?
#
loop_
_entity_poly.entity_id
_entity_poly.type
_entity_poly.pdbx_seq_one_letter_code
_entity_poly.pdbx_strand_id
1 'polypeptide(L)'
;MNAVQRFIRSRVLLLTAAILIVAMCLSVLVQSQSQAALNRTVDENSRGLYDILVQARLEQSKDGDGGALIQPEIATGQGGISFEQLDKIRAMGHTGVAAPISLVSRVTQNLEAPRLSAMDYLGFNSGLAGTVTAGDPSALDPAKWPAAESVLSAAPKNYRLTATAVSSDGVNEQTLFKTSAEGTLGKGRLVEEQTAGGKSIRIAGAEGETGIKFPAPAGGSEHNLFNLSVALPLAPEVTESVVAVDPSAERALLGSAGDFLAPLEKAPPADARDAGAIGRHFESLFTNGIGMDELTEGPDFLGVKLKHWAPLMTQYQQAKRDGKLTADSQAIPLIVRSGTSLDLKYSVKIEEIDASGKVVKDVGTVTRSLDKDYLPFVSNSPFALEWPGSTDHSKVVGATGSFSQGLYNPATWSAAFAAAPRYQDEETAANGAVGKTATPGDWVTVNRLPEKSALGAPVDQTQRKPVDERSYREDLETGKKPAAPLPMVYGTFDPTEVLAAAGDVNRLPLGGYDPAPLTLGKDAEGKDTDATVLKPSLSATGLVSQSAGAITDYYGLAAARGYDANANVIDAIRVRANAAGTWKHAQPEVEKLAAEIRELGLEATVVAGSAREDTSIFVPGYSKDDAGKEAALGTVQQSWVRQDAADAVSGSLTGTNVTLLFLTLLGATLLTGASTVSYIRQRRREAGTLRAMGWTQKRIRSWVLEEFAVGAAALAAAGILLSLLSWNLATVMVSVSMLAIYAGAAYLAARQLRHRVVVDQEPQHDDRLVMVDSPLTFANRQLTTNRFNSASLAVAVGVFGAAVGALIALLIDIPRAAGASALSGLAAASITFPSVLLAVFGVLVGLLLTLVTGRFELHAKREYIGTLRAMGWNPDMLGQVRFFENALVGTVALPLGVLGALGLGLLLAPYAALWAGLAGLLAVLCWIPIATKVVK
;
A
#
# COMPACT_ATOMS: atom_id res chain seq x y z
N MET A 1 -64.63 -28.95 -7.41
CA MET A 1 -63.62 -27.87 -7.48
C MET A 1 -62.25 -28.52 -7.33
N ASN A 2 -61.41 -28.44 -8.36
CA ASN A 2 -60.08 -29.09 -8.35
C ASN A 2 -59.10 -28.32 -7.44
N ALA A 3 -58.02 -28.97 -7.02
CA ALA A 3 -57.07 -28.42 -6.05
C ALA A 3 -56.53 -27.02 -6.45
N VAL A 4 -56.25 -26.81 -7.73
CA VAL A 4 -55.79 -25.52 -8.29
C VAL A 4 -56.83 -24.41 -8.10
N GLN A 5 -58.11 -24.68 -8.35
CA GLN A 5 -59.18 -23.70 -8.15
C GLN A 5 -59.36 -23.35 -6.67
N ARG A 6 -59.15 -24.31 -5.75
CA ARG A 6 -59.17 -24.07 -4.29
C ARG A 6 -58.02 -23.16 -3.87
N PHE A 7 -56.81 -23.46 -4.35
CA PHE A 7 -55.61 -22.67 -4.07
C PHE A 7 -55.75 -21.22 -4.56
N ILE A 8 -56.19 -21.02 -5.81
CA ILE A 8 -56.37 -19.67 -6.38
C ILE A 8 -57.44 -18.87 -5.63
N ARG A 9 -58.53 -19.53 -5.20
CA ARG A 9 -59.59 -18.88 -4.42
C ARG A 9 -59.12 -18.52 -3.01
N SER A 10 -58.11 -19.23 -2.49
CA SER A 10 -57.39 -18.85 -1.28
C SER A 10 -56.42 -17.71 -1.56
N ARG A 11 -56.93 -16.47 -1.49
CA ARG A 11 -56.11 -15.24 -1.63
C ARG A 11 -54.87 -15.23 -0.73
N VAL A 12 -54.93 -15.94 0.39
CA VAL A 12 -53.87 -16.06 1.41
C VAL A 12 -52.72 -16.96 0.97
N LEU A 13 -53.03 -18.19 0.57
CA LEU A 13 -52.03 -19.14 0.13
C LEU A 13 -51.37 -18.67 -1.15
N LEU A 14 -52.17 -18.08 -2.04
CA LEU A 14 -51.66 -17.47 -3.26
C LEU A 14 -50.73 -16.28 -2.96
N LEU A 15 -51.11 -15.37 -2.06
CA LEU A 15 -50.31 -14.17 -1.75
C LEU A 15 -49.02 -14.51 -1.00
N THR A 16 -49.06 -15.43 -0.03
CA THR A 16 -47.86 -15.87 0.69
C THR A 16 -46.90 -16.66 -0.22
N ALA A 17 -47.40 -17.57 -1.05
CA ALA A 17 -46.59 -18.25 -2.05
C ALA A 17 -46.02 -17.29 -3.10
N ALA A 18 -46.81 -16.30 -3.55
CA ALA A 18 -46.35 -15.29 -4.51
C ALA A 18 -45.26 -14.38 -3.93
N ILE A 19 -45.43 -13.87 -2.70
CA ILE A 19 -44.40 -13.08 -2.00
C ILE A 19 -43.11 -13.90 -1.88
N LEU A 20 -43.24 -15.17 -1.52
CA LEU A 20 -42.12 -16.05 -1.31
C LEU A 20 -41.37 -16.37 -2.61
N ILE A 21 -42.09 -16.61 -3.73
CA ILE A 21 -41.49 -16.78 -5.07
C ILE A 21 -40.81 -15.50 -5.54
N VAL A 22 -41.46 -14.34 -5.38
CA VAL A 22 -40.88 -13.03 -5.76
C VAL A 22 -39.62 -12.74 -4.95
N ALA A 23 -39.65 -12.99 -3.64
CA ALA A 23 -38.49 -12.85 -2.76
C ALA A 23 -37.34 -13.75 -3.22
N MET A 24 -37.63 -15.00 -3.58
CA MET A 24 -36.63 -15.94 -4.11
C MET A 24 -36.02 -15.45 -5.42
N CYS A 25 -36.83 -15.05 -6.40
CA CYS A 25 -36.35 -14.54 -7.68
C CYS A 25 -35.48 -13.29 -7.50
N LEU A 26 -35.94 -12.32 -6.71
CA LEU A 26 -35.22 -11.07 -6.48
C LEU A 26 -33.90 -11.31 -5.73
N SER A 27 -33.92 -12.18 -4.71
CA SER A 27 -32.72 -12.49 -3.93
C SER A 27 -31.65 -13.19 -4.77
N VAL A 28 -32.06 -14.11 -5.66
CA VAL A 28 -31.14 -14.79 -6.59
C VAL A 28 -30.58 -13.82 -7.63
N LEU A 29 -31.39 -12.90 -8.15
CA LEU A 29 -30.93 -11.86 -9.08
C LEU A 29 -29.91 -10.93 -8.43
N VAL A 30 -30.21 -10.39 -7.25
CA VAL A 30 -29.29 -9.52 -6.49
C VAL A 30 -28.00 -10.29 -6.15
N GLN A 31 -28.10 -11.55 -5.77
CA GLN A 31 -26.94 -12.42 -5.53
C GLN A 31 -26.09 -12.58 -6.79
N SER A 32 -26.70 -12.85 -7.95
CA SER A 32 -25.97 -13.02 -9.21
C SER A 32 -25.22 -11.76 -9.63
N GLN A 33 -25.83 -10.58 -9.43
CA GLN A 33 -25.18 -9.30 -9.68
C GLN A 33 -24.03 -9.04 -8.70
N SER A 34 -24.23 -9.36 -7.41
CA SER A 34 -23.19 -9.23 -6.38
C SER A 34 -21.97 -10.12 -6.70
N GLN A 35 -22.19 -11.38 -7.10
CA GLN A 35 -21.11 -12.29 -7.51
C GLN A 35 -20.41 -11.83 -8.79
N ALA A 36 -21.14 -11.30 -9.77
CA ALA A 36 -20.56 -10.77 -11.00
C ALA A 36 -19.70 -9.52 -10.73
N ALA A 37 -20.16 -8.62 -9.86
CA ALA A 37 -19.41 -7.44 -9.44
C ALA A 37 -18.13 -7.84 -8.70
N LEU A 38 -18.23 -8.78 -7.74
CA LEU A 38 -17.08 -9.31 -7.00
C LEU A 38 -16.04 -9.91 -7.94
N ASN A 39 -16.45 -10.82 -8.83
CA ASN A 39 -15.54 -11.47 -9.78
C ASN A 39 -14.86 -10.45 -10.69
N ARG A 40 -15.61 -9.44 -11.16
CA ARG A 40 -15.05 -8.39 -12.01
C ARG A 40 -14.00 -7.55 -11.27
N THR A 41 -14.30 -7.10 -10.05
CA THR A 41 -13.36 -6.32 -9.24
C THR A 41 -12.10 -7.12 -8.91
N VAL A 42 -12.25 -8.40 -8.58
CA VAL A 42 -11.10 -9.30 -8.34
C VAL A 42 -10.31 -9.51 -9.62
N ASP A 43 -10.95 -9.86 -10.73
CA ASP A 43 -10.27 -10.11 -12.01
C ASP A 43 -9.52 -8.89 -12.56
N GLU A 44 -10.08 -7.68 -12.44
CA GLU A 44 -9.45 -6.44 -12.91
C GLU A 44 -8.23 -6.02 -12.05
N ASN A 45 -8.14 -6.49 -10.80
CA ASN A 45 -7.15 -6.02 -9.82
C ASN A 45 -6.25 -7.13 -9.26
N SER A 46 -6.33 -8.36 -9.77
CA SER A 46 -5.61 -9.52 -9.23
C SER A 46 -4.31 -9.86 -9.98
N ARG A 47 -4.04 -9.24 -11.13
CA ARG A 47 -2.84 -9.55 -11.93
C ARG A 47 -1.96 -8.31 -12.14
N GLY A 48 -0.76 -8.34 -11.57
CA GLY A 48 0.23 -7.26 -11.63
C GLY A 48 1.13 -7.33 -12.87
N LEU A 49 2.32 -6.72 -12.78
CA LEU A 49 3.31 -6.69 -13.87
C LEU A 49 3.87 -8.09 -14.19
N TYR A 50 4.12 -8.92 -13.19
CA TYR A 50 4.59 -10.30 -13.33
C TYR A 50 3.70 -11.26 -12.52
N ASP A 51 3.78 -12.56 -12.83
CA ASP A 51 2.90 -13.58 -12.25
C ASP A 51 3.60 -14.43 -11.17
N ILE A 52 4.93 -14.61 -11.29
CA ILE A 52 5.72 -15.45 -10.39
C ILE A 52 6.98 -14.69 -9.97
N LEU A 53 7.25 -14.67 -8.65
CA LEU A 53 8.52 -14.26 -8.07
C LEU A 53 9.37 -15.50 -7.81
N VAL A 54 10.53 -15.59 -8.44
CA VAL A 54 11.47 -16.70 -8.26
C VAL A 54 12.65 -16.23 -7.41
N GLN A 55 12.98 -16.97 -6.36
CA GLN A 55 14.10 -16.70 -5.45
C GLN A 55 14.94 -17.98 -5.22
N ALA A 56 16.16 -17.81 -4.72
CA ALA A 56 16.98 -18.94 -4.31
C ALA A 56 16.38 -19.60 -3.05
N ARG A 57 16.38 -20.94 -2.99
CA ARG A 57 15.89 -21.68 -1.81
C ARG A 57 16.90 -21.54 -0.68
N LEU A 58 16.55 -20.82 0.39
CA LEU A 58 17.38 -20.66 1.59
C LEU A 58 17.05 -21.74 2.63
N GLU A 59 18.06 -22.36 3.26
CA GLU A 59 17.87 -23.41 4.29
C GLU A 59 17.14 -22.89 5.56
N GLN A 60 17.06 -21.57 5.73
CA GLN A 60 16.37 -20.89 6.84
C GLN A 60 14.91 -20.52 6.54
N SER A 61 14.34 -20.83 5.37
CA SER A 61 12.90 -20.67 5.09
C SER A 61 12.03 -21.70 5.84
N LYS A 62 12.45 -22.10 7.04
CA LYS A 62 11.74 -22.96 7.98
C LYS A 62 10.73 -22.20 8.84
N ASP A 63 10.33 -20.99 8.44
CA ASP A 63 8.98 -20.50 8.74
C ASP A 63 7.99 -21.20 7.79
N GLY A 64 7.99 -22.54 7.91
CA GLY A 64 7.01 -23.41 7.31
C GLY A 64 5.75 -23.34 8.15
N ASP A 65 4.83 -22.47 7.74
CA ASP A 65 3.38 -22.72 7.71
C ASP A 65 2.66 -21.45 7.20
N GLY A 66 2.18 -21.45 5.96
CA GLY A 66 1.03 -20.64 5.52
C GLY A 66 1.00 -19.12 5.78
N GLY A 67 2.14 -18.44 5.95
CA GLY A 67 2.21 -17.02 6.29
C GLY A 67 2.12 -16.08 5.09
N ALA A 68 0.90 -15.84 4.60
CA ALA A 68 0.43 -15.05 3.46
C ALA A 68 1.13 -13.72 3.03
N LEU A 69 2.25 -13.22 3.58
CA LEU A 69 2.78 -11.87 3.29
C LEU A 69 4.24 -11.89 2.79
N ILE A 70 4.51 -11.25 1.64
CA ILE A 70 5.84 -11.05 1.06
C ILE A 70 6.32 -9.61 1.33
N GLN A 71 7.58 -9.49 1.78
CA GLN A 71 8.26 -8.21 1.98
C GLN A 71 8.55 -7.50 0.65
N PRO A 72 8.59 -6.16 0.64
CA PRO A 72 8.88 -5.40 -0.59
C PRO A 72 10.34 -5.55 -1.08
N GLU A 73 11.29 -5.85 -0.20
CA GLU A 73 12.71 -5.99 -0.54
C GLU A 73 13.05 -7.34 -1.18
N ILE A 74 12.96 -7.44 -2.51
CA ILE A 74 13.29 -8.67 -3.25
C ILE A 74 14.74 -8.75 -3.77
N ALA A 75 15.46 -7.62 -3.84
CA ALA A 75 16.86 -7.55 -4.28
C ALA A 75 17.79 -7.29 -3.08
N THR A 76 18.23 -8.37 -2.44
CA THR A 76 18.92 -8.34 -1.13
C THR A 76 20.44 -8.49 -1.22
N GLY A 77 20.98 -8.81 -2.40
CA GLY A 77 22.39 -9.04 -2.65
C GLY A 77 22.91 -10.43 -2.27
N GLN A 78 22.06 -11.31 -1.70
CA GLN A 78 22.41 -12.68 -1.30
C GLN A 78 22.79 -13.58 -2.50
N GLY A 79 22.22 -13.32 -3.67
CA GLY A 79 22.35 -14.16 -4.85
C GLY A 79 21.68 -15.53 -4.68
N GLY A 80 22.26 -16.55 -5.32
CA GLY A 80 21.82 -17.94 -5.21
C GLY A 80 21.19 -18.51 -6.48
N ILE A 81 20.81 -17.68 -7.45
CA ILE A 81 20.33 -18.13 -8.76
C ILE A 81 21.43 -17.96 -9.82
N SER A 82 21.67 -19.00 -10.61
CA SER A 82 22.65 -19.02 -11.71
C SER A 82 22.07 -18.50 -13.04
N PHE A 83 22.95 -18.05 -13.95
CA PHE A 83 22.56 -17.71 -15.32
C PHE A 83 21.99 -18.92 -16.08
N GLU A 84 22.52 -20.13 -15.85
CA GLU A 84 21.98 -21.36 -16.48
C GLU A 84 20.54 -21.65 -16.05
N GLN A 85 20.21 -21.42 -14.77
CA GLN A 85 18.84 -21.53 -14.27
C GLN A 85 17.92 -20.48 -14.90
N LEU A 86 18.38 -19.23 -15.04
CA LEU A 86 17.65 -18.18 -15.75
C LEU A 86 17.35 -18.58 -17.20
N ASP A 87 18.33 -19.11 -17.92
CA ASP A 87 18.16 -19.55 -19.31
C ASP A 87 17.20 -20.74 -19.41
N LYS A 88 17.24 -21.67 -18.46
CA LYS A 88 16.25 -22.76 -18.37
C LYS A 88 14.83 -22.23 -18.18
N ILE A 89 14.63 -21.21 -17.34
CA ILE A 89 13.31 -20.57 -17.14
C ILE A 89 12.85 -19.88 -18.43
N ARG A 90 13.75 -19.19 -19.12
CA ARG A 90 13.45 -18.53 -20.42
C ARG A 90 13.07 -19.53 -21.51
N ALA A 91 13.66 -20.72 -21.50
CA ALA A 91 13.40 -21.77 -22.48
C ALA A 91 12.08 -22.54 -22.24
N MET A 92 11.42 -22.37 -21.08
CA MET A 92 10.12 -22.99 -20.80
C MET A 92 9.03 -22.40 -21.71
N GLY A 93 8.24 -23.27 -22.34
CA GLY A 93 7.27 -22.85 -23.38
C GLY A 93 6.13 -21.93 -22.88
N HIS A 94 5.91 -21.88 -21.56
CA HIS A 94 4.89 -21.03 -20.94
C HIS A 94 5.47 -19.72 -20.35
N THR A 95 6.78 -19.47 -20.48
CA THR A 95 7.41 -18.23 -20.04
C THR A 95 7.26 -17.16 -21.12
N GLY A 96 6.66 -16.01 -20.78
CA GLY A 96 6.60 -14.85 -21.66
C GLY A 96 7.83 -13.94 -21.50
N VAL A 97 8.10 -13.52 -20.27
CA VAL A 97 9.26 -12.69 -19.91
C VAL A 97 9.84 -13.20 -18.60
N ALA A 98 11.17 -13.30 -18.51
CA ALA A 98 11.89 -13.57 -17.27
C ALA A 98 12.92 -12.47 -17.04
N ALA A 99 12.57 -11.54 -16.15
CA ALA A 99 13.34 -10.35 -15.83
C ALA A 99 14.09 -10.54 -14.49
N PRO A 100 15.36 -10.94 -14.53
CA PRO A 100 16.19 -11.07 -13.34
C PRO A 100 16.51 -9.70 -12.72
N ILE A 101 16.81 -9.68 -11.41
CA ILE A 101 17.28 -8.50 -10.67
C ILE A 101 18.25 -8.91 -9.56
N SER A 102 19.26 -8.09 -9.29
CA SER A 102 20.24 -8.33 -8.21
C SER A 102 20.86 -7.05 -7.68
N LEU A 103 21.10 -6.95 -6.37
CA LEU A 103 21.84 -5.85 -5.77
C LEU A 103 23.35 -6.01 -6.05
N VAL A 104 23.96 -5.05 -6.75
CA VAL A 104 25.34 -5.13 -7.25
C VAL A 104 26.38 -4.75 -6.22
N SER A 105 26.22 -3.58 -5.62
CA SER A 105 27.15 -3.00 -4.65
C SER A 105 26.43 -1.92 -3.84
N ARG A 106 26.87 -1.72 -2.60
CA ARG A 106 26.74 -0.42 -1.95
C ARG A 106 27.94 0.42 -2.35
N VAL A 107 27.71 1.66 -2.74
CA VAL A 107 28.74 2.54 -3.24
C VAL A 107 28.74 3.80 -2.41
N THR A 108 29.85 4.03 -1.71
CA THR A 108 30.02 5.23 -0.90
C THR A 108 30.72 6.28 -1.73
N GLN A 109 30.11 7.45 -1.80
CA GLN A 109 30.60 8.57 -2.58
C GLN A 109 30.90 9.74 -1.63
N ASN A 110 32.15 10.18 -1.65
CA ASN A 110 32.52 11.45 -1.04
C ASN A 110 31.97 12.56 -1.94
N LEU A 111 30.97 13.29 -1.44
CA LEU A 111 30.54 14.52 -2.09
C LEU A 111 31.71 15.51 -1.99
N GLU A 112 32.11 16.10 -3.12
CA GLU A 112 33.27 17.01 -3.18
C GLU A 112 33.18 18.11 -2.10
N ALA A 113 34.34 18.64 -1.68
CA ALA A 113 34.45 19.65 -0.65
C ALA A 113 33.48 20.83 -0.92
N PRO A 114 32.48 21.05 -0.04
CA PRO A 114 31.57 22.18 -0.16
C PRO A 114 32.35 23.49 -0.19
N ARG A 115 31.85 24.47 -0.93
CA ARG A 115 32.50 25.77 -1.08
C ARG A 115 31.51 26.89 -0.84
N LEU A 116 32.00 27.96 -0.22
CA LEU A 116 31.29 29.23 -0.15
C LEU A 116 31.97 30.22 -1.08
N SER A 117 31.27 30.62 -2.13
CA SER A 117 31.73 31.65 -3.06
C SER A 117 31.23 33.02 -2.59
N ALA A 118 32.14 33.98 -2.45
CA ALA A 118 31.80 35.37 -2.22
C ALA A 118 32.21 36.20 -3.43
N MET A 119 31.29 36.97 -4.01
CA MET A 119 31.60 37.84 -5.14
C MET A 119 32.76 38.79 -4.79
N ASP A 120 33.83 38.75 -5.59
CA ASP A 120 35.00 39.62 -5.45
C ASP A 120 35.67 39.89 -6.80
N TYR A 121 34.88 40.36 -7.75
CA TYR A 121 35.33 40.65 -9.10
C TYR A 121 35.97 42.05 -9.18
N LEU A 122 37.26 42.08 -9.55
CA LEU A 122 38.06 43.30 -9.58
C LEU A 122 37.95 44.11 -10.88
N GLY A 123 37.08 43.70 -11.81
CA GLY A 123 36.93 44.32 -13.13
C GLY A 123 37.78 43.66 -14.22
N PHE A 124 37.51 44.02 -15.48
CA PHE A 124 38.18 43.42 -16.63
C PHE A 124 39.69 43.73 -16.62
N ASN A 125 40.50 42.70 -16.80
CA ASN A 125 41.95 42.81 -17.01
C ASN A 125 42.37 41.85 -18.12
N SER A 126 43.01 42.36 -19.18
CA SER A 126 43.40 41.56 -20.34
C SER A 126 44.39 40.43 -20.02
N GLY A 127 45.26 40.64 -19.02
CA GLY A 127 46.21 39.63 -18.54
C GLY A 127 45.52 38.47 -17.80
N LEU A 128 44.44 38.74 -17.07
CA LEU A 128 43.65 37.70 -16.41
C LEU A 128 42.66 37.05 -17.39
N ALA A 129 41.93 37.83 -18.18
CA ALA A 129 40.96 37.33 -19.15
C ALA A 129 41.61 36.41 -20.21
N GLY A 130 42.82 36.73 -20.66
CA GLY A 130 43.58 35.90 -21.60
C GLY A 130 43.97 34.52 -21.04
N THR A 131 44.09 34.37 -19.72
CA THR A 131 44.43 33.08 -19.08
C THR A 131 43.27 32.11 -19.01
N VAL A 132 42.01 32.59 -19.07
CA VAL A 132 40.82 31.76 -18.82
C VAL A 132 39.96 31.53 -20.06
N THR A 133 40.22 32.26 -21.15
CA THR A 133 39.39 32.25 -22.39
C THR A 133 39.97 31.38 -23.53
N ALA A 134 40.97 30.55 -23.23
CA ALA A 134 41.53 29.52 -24.13
C ALA A 134 41.83 30.00 -25.57
N GLY A 135 42.27 31.24 -25.75
CA GLY A 135 42.70 31.76 -27.05
C GLY A 135 41.59 32.27 -27.98
N ASP A 136 40.37 32.52 -27.50
CA ASP A 136 39.35 33.25 -28.25
C ASP A 136 39.64 34.78 -28.21
N PRO A 137 40.05 35.42 -29.33
CA PRO A 137 40.34 36.85 -29.37
C PRO A 137 39.08 37.71 -29.12
N SER A 138 37.88 37.16 -29.34
CA SER A 138 36.59 37.84 -29.14
C SER A 138 36.12 37.86 -27.68
N ALA A 139 36.79 37.09 -26.81
CA ALA A 139 36.56 37.03 -25.37
C ALA A 139 37.35 38.09 -24.57
N LEU A 140 38.27 38.79 -25.24
CA LEU A 140 39.01 39.95 -24.71
C LEU A 140 38.25 41.27 -24.89
N ASP A 141 37.01 41.25 -25.41
CA ASP A 141 36.16 42.43 -25.53
C ASP A 141 35.70 42.91 -24.15
N PRO A 142 36.18 44.07 -23.64
CA PRO A 142 35.81 44.57 -22.32
C PRO A 142 34.30 44.82 -22.17
N ALA A 143 33.56 45.03 -23.26
CA ALA A 143 32.13 45.28 -23.24
C ALA A 143 31.29 44.05 -22.86
N LYS A 144 31.86 42.84 -22.93
CA LYS A 144 31.20 41.59 -22.55
C LYS A 144 31.37 41.25 -21.06
N TRP A 145 32.19 42.01 -20.34
CA TRP A 145 32.51 41.76 -18.93
C TRP A 145 31.71 42.70 -18.00
N PRO A 146 31.26 42.21 -16.84
CA PRO A 146 30.52 43.03 -15.88
C PRO A 146 31.39 44.15 -15.29
N ALA A 147 30.77 45.09 -14.60
CA ALA A 147 31.51 46.07 -13.79
C ALA A 147 32.14 45.39 -12.57
N ALA A 148 33.21 45.97 -12.02
CA ALA A 148 33.82 45.48 -10.78
C ALA A 148 32.81 45.50 -9.63
N GLU A 149 32.69 44.39 -8.92
CA GLU A 149 31.67 44.14 -7.90
C GLU A 149 32.28 43.28 -6.79
N SER A 150 32.08 43.64 -5.52
CA SER A 150 32.57 42.85 -4.40
C SER A 150 31.61 42.97 -3.22
N VAL A 151 31.29 41.84 -2.59
CA VAL A 151 30.53 41.80 -1.33
C VAL A 151 31.42 41.99 -0.10
N LEU A 152 32.75 42.00 -0.29
CA LEU A 152 33.74 42.18 0.75
C LEU A 152 34.10 43.66 0.93
N SER A 153 34.48 44.05 2.14
CA SER A 153 34.91 45.42 2.42
C SER A 153 36.31 45.71 1.89
N ALA A 154 36.58 46.97 1.53
CA ALA A 154 37.90 47.40 1.05
C ALA A 154 39.03 47.17 2.08
N ALA A 155 38.73 47.34 3.37
CA ALA A 155 39.64 46.94 4.46
C ALA A 155 39.26 45.53 4.95
N PRO A 156 40.22 44.66 5.28
CA PRO A 156 39.93 43.35 5.85
C PRO A 156 39.15 43.46 7.15
N LYS A 157 38.10 42.63 7.28
CA LYS A 157 37.28 42.50 8.50
C LYS A 157 37.35 41.08 9.03
N ASN A 158 37.21 40.91 10.35
CA ASN A 158 37.14 39.59 10.97
C ASN A 158 35.75 38.97 10.74
N TYR A 159 35.74 37.73 10.26
CA TYR A 159 34.53 36.94 10.10
C TYR A 159 34.65 35.62 10.86
N ARG A 160 33.53 35.17 11.43
CA ARG A 160 33.31 33.80 11.91
C ARG A 160 32.34 33.12 10.95
N LEU A 161 32.77 32.00 10.37
CA LEU A 161 31.90 31.12 9.61
C LEU A 161 31.63 29.86 10.40
N THR A 162 30.36 29.52 10.56
CA THR A 162 29.92 28.29 11.22
C THR A 162 29.23 27.41 10.21
N ALA A 163 29.92 26.35 9.76
CA ALA A 163 29.38 25.34 8.87
C ALA A 163 28.66 24.25 9.68
N THR A 164 27.46 23.89 9.25
CA THR A 164 26.61 22.88 9.89
C THR A 164 26.02 21.97 8.83
N ALA A 165 26.07 20.65 9.05
CA ALA A 165 25.34 19.68 8.24
C ALA A 165 24.29 18.98 9.11
N VAL A 166 23.06 18.91 8.62
CA VAL A 166 21.91 18.31 9.30
C VAL A 166 21.26 17.28 8.38
N SER A 167 20.99 16.09 8.90
CA SER A 167 20.16 15.08 8.25
C SER A 167 18.81 14.98 8.98
N SER A 168 17.74 14.65 8.25
CA SER A 168 16.43 14.36 8.83
C SER A 168 15.89 13.04 8.30
N ASP A 169 15.33 12.22 9.21
CA ASP A 169 14.53 11.06 8.84
C ASP A 169 13.03 11.41 8.68
N GLY A 170 12.68 12.70 8.72
CA GLY A 170 11.32 13.21 8.70
C GLY A 170 10.67 13.37 10.08
N VAL A 171 11.17 12.67 11.11
CA VAL A 171 10.68 12.73 12.50
C VAL A 171 11.72 13.37 13.42
N ASN A 172 12.99 12.99 13.28
CA ASN A 172 14.13 13.46 14.05
C ASN A 172 15.13 14.17 13.13
N GLU A 173 15.62 15.32 13.58
CA GLU A 173 16.75 16.00 12.96
C GLU A 173 18.04 15.65 13.72
N GLN A 174 19.08 15.25 12.98
CA GLN A 174 20.40 14.93 13.51
C GLN A 174 21.44 15.89 12.94
N THR A 175 22.14 16.62 13.83
CA THR A 175 23.29 17.43 13.43
C THR A 175 24.51 16.54 13.26
N LEU A 176 24.97 16.39 12.03
CA LEU A 176 26.10 15.51 11.67
C LEU A 176 27.43 16.13 12.06
N PHE A 177 27.57 17.45 11.88
CA PHE A 177 28.67 18.22 12.45
C PHE A 177 28.30 19.70 12.53
N LYS A 178 29.01 20.41 13.40
CA LYS A 178 29.00 21.87 13.49
C LYS A 178 30.41 22.34 13.79
N THR A 179 31.01 23.08 12.86
CA THR A 179 32.40 23.52 12.94
C THR A 179 32.49 24.98 12.57
N SER A 180 33.27 25.75 13.34
CA SER A 180 33.48 27.17 13.09
C SER A 180 34.95 27.45 12.76
N ALA A 181 35.17 28.42 11.87
CA ALA A 181 36.49 28.98 11.58
C ALA A 181 36.41 30.51 11.59
N GLU A 182 37.50 31.15 12.00
CA GLU A 182 37.63 32.60 12.07
C GLU A 182 38.82 33.07 11.25
N GLY A 183 38.72 34.28 10.70
CA GLY A 183 39.81 34.92 9.97
C GLY A 183 39.39 36.24 9.35
N THR A 184 40.34 36.97 8.76
CA THR A 184 40.04 38.21 8.05
C THR A 184 39.81 37.96 6.57
N LEU A 185 38.79 38.63 6.01
CA LEU A 185 38.52 38.70 4.57
C LEU A 185 38.37 40.17 4.15
N GLY A 186 38.91 40.52 2.98
CA GLY A 186 38.76 41.85 2.38
C GLY A 186 38.72 41.74 0.86
N LYS A 187 38.37 42.85 0.20
CA LYS A 187 38.39 42.95 -1.26
C LYS A 187 39.79 42.67 -1.79
N GLY A 188 39.91 41.71 -2.72
CA GLY A 188 41.15 41.33 -3.35
C GLY A 188 41.83 42.48 -4.12
N ARG A 189 43.09 42.27 -4.48
CA ARG A 189 43.89 43.21 -5.26
C ARG A 189 44.68 42.51 -6.36
N LEU A 190 44.92 43.24 -7.43
CA LEU A 190 45.83 42.80 -8.50
C LEU A 190 47.27 43.07 -8.07
N VAL A 191 48.10 42.04 -8.14
CA VAL A 191 49.55 42.12 -7.88
C VAL A 191 50.29 41.79 -9.16
N GLU A 192 51.14 42.72 -9.60
CA GLU A 192 52.08 42.48 -10.68
C GLU A 192 53.33 41.79 -10.14
N GLU A 193 53.68 40.64 -10.70
CA GLU A 193 54.88 39.87 -10.36
C GLU A 193 55.78 39.73 -11.59
N GLN A 194 57.08 39.94 -11.39
CA GLN A 194 58.09 39.84 -12.44
C GLN A 194 58.52 38.38 -12.56
N THR A 195 58.21 37.73 -13.69
CA THR A 195 58.55 36.33 -13.96
C THR A 195 59.57 36.24 -15.10
N ALA A 196 60.23 35.09 -15.25
CA ALA A 196 61.27 34.88 -16.26
C ALA A 196 60.80 35.14 -17.72
N GLY A 197 59.47 35.15 -17.97
CA GLY A 197 58.85 35.44 -19.27
C GLY A 197 58.17 36.81 -19.38
N GLY A 198 58.22 37.69 -18.37
CA GLY A 198 57.59 39.02 -18.38
C GLY A 198 56.79 39.37 -17.11
N LYS A 199 55.96 40.42 -17.19
CA LYS A 199 55.03 40.80 -16.12
C LYS A 199 53.82 39.86 -16.09
N SER A 200 53.63 39.16 -14.98
CA SER A 200 52.45 38.34 -14.71
C SER A 200 51.53 39.07 -13.73
N ILE A 201 50.22 39.00 -13.94
CA ILE A 201 49.22 39.56 -13.02
C ILE A 201 48.58 38.40 -12.28
N ARG A 202 48.51 38.48 -10.95
CA ARG A 202 47.74 37.55 -10.13
C ARG A 202 46.84 38.29 -9.16
N ILE A 203 45.81 37.60 -8.71
CA ILE A 203 44.90 38.10 -7.68
C ILE A 203 45.48 37.67 -6.32
N ALA A 204 45.50 38.60 -5.37
CA ALA A 204 45.92 38.33 -3.99
C ALA A 204 44.96 39.00 -3.01
N GLY A 205 44.88 38.47 -1.80
CA GLY A 205 44.10 39.09 -0.73
C GLY A 205 44.58 40.50 -0.37
N ALA A 206 43.71 41.22 0.33
CA ALA A 206 44.01 42.53 0.87
C ALA A 206 45.20 42.49 1.84
N GLU A 207 45.89 43.61 2.03
CA GLU A 207 47.02 43.68 2.95
C GLU A 207 46.54 43.41 4.40
N GLY A 208 47.15 42.44 5.09
CA GLY A 208 46.74 42.00 6.42
C GLY A 208 45.62 40.95 6.46
N GLU A 209 45.20 40.43 5.30
CA GLU A 209 44.25 39.32 5.21
C GLU A 209 44.90 38.00 5.63
N THR A 210 44.28 37.28 6.57
CA THR A 210 44.71 35.95 7.01
C THR A 210 43.99 34.82 6.27
N GLY A 211 42.88 35.16 5.60
CA GLY A 211 41.96 34.18 5.05
C GLY A 211 41.23 33.40 6.14
N ILE A 212 40.35 32.50 5.71
CA ILE A 212 39.58 31.60 6.59
C ILE A 212 39.95 30.17 6.26
N LYS A 213 40.33 29.41 7.29
CA LYS A 213 40.79 28.05 7.14
C LYS A 213 40.12 27.15 8.16
N PHE A 214 39.35 26.19 7.67
CA PHE A 214 38.81 25.12 8.49
C PHE A 214 39.89 24.06 8.76
N PRO A 215 39.72 23.23 9.81
CA PRO A 215 40.57 22.08 10.05
C PRO A 215 40.69 21.14 8.84
N ALA A 216 41.84 20.48 8.69
CA ALA A 216 42.08 19.52 7.61
C ALA A 216 41.04 18.38 7.67
N PRO A 217 40.46 17.94 6.54
CA PRO A 217 41.00 18.07 5.18
C PRO A 217 40.47 19.28 4.40
N ALA A 218 39.70 20.18 5.04
CA ALA A 218 39.25 21.39 4.38
C ALA A 218 40.42 22.33 4.02
N GLY A 219 40.25 23.06 2.91
CA GLY A 219 41.20 24.07 2.44
C GLY A 219 41.09 25.40 3.17
N GLY A 220 41.81 26.40 2.66
CA GLY A 220 41.66 27.80 3.05
C GLY A 220 40.74 28.57 2.11
N SER A 221 40.72 29.89 2.27
CA SER A 221 40.10 30.82 1.32
C SER A 221 41.09 31.25 0.24
N GLU A 222 40.63 31.30 -1.01
CA GLU A 222 41.44 31.70 -2.17
C GLU A 222 40.68 32.67 -3.07
N HIS A 223 41.39 33.70 -3.54
CA HIS A 223 40.86 34.70 -4.46
C HIS A 223 41.02 34.21 -5.92
N ASN A 224 39.89 34.06 -6.61
CA ASN A 224 39.78 33.67 -8.01
C ASN A 224 39.35 34.86 -8.88
N LEU A 225 39.19 34.64 -10.18
CA LEU A 225 38.84 35.69 -11.15
C LEU A 225 37.58 36.48 -10.77
N PHE A 226 36.51 35.81 -10.35
CA PHE A 226 35.22 36.45 -10.03
C PHE A 226 34.87 36.44 -8.55
N ASN A 227 35.52 35.60 -7.74
CA ASN A 227 35.09 35.34 -6.38
C ASN A 227 36.26 35.03 -5.44
N LEU A 228 36.03 35.26 -4.15
CA LEU A 228 36.74 34.58 -3.08
C LEU A 228 36.03 33.25 -2.81
N SER A 229 36.72 32.13 -2.96
CA SER A 229 36.18 30.81 -2.60
C SER A 229 36.73 30.39 -1.24
N VAL A 230 35.84 30.09 -0.30
CA VAL A 230 36.19 29.50 1.01
C VAL A 230 35.90 28.01 0.96
N ALA A 231 36.92 27.18 1.11
CA ALA A 231 36.75 25.74 1.25
C ALA A 231 36.13 25.42 2.62
N LEU A 232 35.01 24.70 2.62
CA LEU A 232 34.26 24.36 3.83
C LEU A 232 34.62 22.94 4.29
N PRO A 233 34.25 22.56 5.53
CA PRO A 233 34.34 21.17 5.98
C PRO A 233 33.67 20.22 4.99
N LEU A 234 34.25 19.04 4.78
CA LEU A 234 33.69 18.05 3.85
C LEU A 234 32.23 17.74 4.19
N ALA A 235 31.40 17.49 3.18
CA ALA A 235 30.09 16.92 3.43
C ALA A 235 30.23 15.48 4.01
N PRO A 236 29.22 14.98 4.72
CA PRO A 236 29.14 13.55 5.05
C PRO A 236 29.16 12.68 3.79
N GLU A 237 29.66 11.46 3.92
CA GLU A 237 29.60 10.48 2.83
C GLU A 237 28.14 10.06 2.57
N VAL A 238 27.79 9.90 1.30
CA VAL A 238 26.48 9.38 0.89
C VAL A 238 26.66 7.98 0.33
N THR A 239 25.83 7.05 0.78
CA THR A 239 25.82 5.66 0.30
C THR A 239 24.68 5.45 -0.68
N GLU A 240 25.01 5.03 -1.89
CA GLU A 240 24.08 4.71 -2.96
C GLU A 240 24.08 3.19 -3.22
N SER A 241 22.92 2.65 -3.59
CA SER A 241 22.81 1.25 -4.03
C SER A 241 22.87 1.16 -5.55
N VAL A 242 23.56 0.15 -6.07
CA VAL A 242 23.59 -0.18 -7.50
C VAL A 242 22.88 -1.50 -7.70
N VAL A 243 21.98 -1.58 -8.68
CA VAL A 243 21.21 -2.80 -9.00
C VAL A 243 21.52 -3.23 -10.43
N ALA A 244 21.61 -4.55 -10.66
CA ALA A 244 21.79 -5.14 -11.97
C ALA A 244 20.50 -5.77 -12.48
N VAL A 245 20.22 -5.52 -13.76
CA VAL A 245 19.10 -6.09 -14.50
C VAL A 245 19.56 -6.54 -15.88
N ASP A 246 18.72 -7.31 -16.56
CA ASP A 246 18.84 -7.52 -18.00
C ASP A 246 18.02 -6.41 -18.68
N PRO A 247 18.67 -5.43 -19.36
CA PRO A 247 17.95 -4.30 -19.93
C PRO A 247 16.83 -4.72 -20.88
N SER A 248 17.02 -5.79 -21.65
CA SER A 248 16.03 -6.25 -22.63
C SER A 248 14.81 -6.87 -21.96
N ALA A 249 15.03 -7.75 -20.98
CA ALA A 249 13.97 -8.41 -20.25
C ALA A 249 13.22 -7.44 -19.31
N GLU A 250 13.94 -6.51 -18.69
CA GLU A 250 13.36 -5.49 -17.82
C GLU A 250 12.46 -4.54 -18.61
N ARG A 251 12.88 -4.11 -19.81
CA ARG A 251 12.04 -3.32 -20.73
C ARG A 251 10.80 -4.07 -21.16
N ALA A 252 10.94 -5.36 -21.50
CA ALA A 252 9.80 -6.19 -21.86
C ALA A 252 8.79 -6.34 -20.70
N LEU A 253 9.26 -6.33 -19.45
CA LEU A 253 8.41 -6.39 -18.26
C LEU A 253 7.73 -5.04 -17.95
N LEU A 254 8.47 -3.93 -17.99
CA LEU A 254 7.99 -2.59 -17.63
C LEU A 254 7.22 -1.89 -18.76
N GLY A 255 7.32 -2.39 -20.00
CA GLY A 255 6.75 -1.73 -21.17
C GLY A 255 7.38 -0.35 -21.41
N SER A 256 6.57 0.66 -21.71
CA SER A 256 7.04 2.03 -21.96
C SER A 256 7.75 2.67 -20.77
N ALA A 257 7.42 2.25 -19.54
CA ALA A 257 8.11 2.74 -18.34
C ALA A 257 9.57 2.28 -18.26
N GLY A 258 9.96 1.26 -19.03
CA GLY A 258 11.34 0.79 -19.11
C GLY A 258 12.20 1.50 -20.16
N ASP A 259 11.69 2.46 -20.93
CA ASP A 259 12.41 3.04 -22.08
C ASP A 259 13.72 3.75 -21.70
N PHE A 260 13.88 4.17 -20.44
CA PHE A 260 15.12 4.71 -19.91
C PHE A 260 16.30 3.71 -19.94
N LEU A 261 16.04 2.40 -20.09
CA LEU A 261 17.05 1.35 -20.20
C LEU A 261 17.59 1.17 -21.64
N ALA A 262 16.97 1.81 -22.65
CA ALA A 262 17.39 1.68 -24.04
C ALA A 262 18.87 2.05 -24.29
N PRO A 263 19.47 3.06 -23.62
CA PRO A 263 20.91 3.34 -23.73
C PRO A 263 21.78 2.22 -23.17
N LEU A 264 21.34 1.55 -22.10
CA LEU A 264 22.09 0.48 -21.45
C LEU A 264 22.12 -0.81 -22.29
N GLU A 265 21.08 -1.08 -23.08
CA GLU A 265 21.03 -2.18 -24.05
C GLU A 265 22.09 -2.04 -25.17
N LYS A 266 22.54 -0.81 -25.45
CA LYS A 266 23.58 -0.52 -26.44
C LYS A 266 25.00 -0.52 -25.86
N ALA A 267 25.15 -0.77 -24.56
CA ALA A 267 26.47 -0.75 -23.93
C ALA A 267 27.40 -1.83 -24.52
N PRO A 268 28.73 -1.58 -24.59
CA PRO A 268 29.70 -2.54 -25.12
C PRO A 268 29.63 -3.88 -24.38
N PRO A 269 29.96 -5.02 -25.00
CA PRO A 269 30.10 -6.29 -24.27
C PRO A 269 31.26 -6.25 -23.27
N ALA A 270 31.30 -7.21 -22.34
CA ALA A 270 32.25 -7.21 -21.21
C ALA A 270 33.73 -7.19 -21.63
N ASP A 271 34.08 -7.83 -22.74
CA ASP A 271 35.45 -7.89 -23.29
C ASP A 271 35.94 -6.55 -23.85
N ALA A 272 35.02 -5.62 -24.15
CA ALA A 272 35.33 -4.28 -24.65
C ALA A 272 35.28 -3.19 -23.56
N ARG A 273 35.23 -3.57 -22.27
CA ARG A 273 35.05 -2.65 -21.13
C ARG A 273 36.32 -2.36 -20.33
N ASP A 274 37.53 -2.63 -20.85
CA ASP A 274 38.77 -2.29 -20.16
C ASP A 274 38.83 -0.79 -19.80
N ALA A 275 38.83 -0.47 -18.49
CA ALA A 275 38.82 0.91 -18.01
C ALA A 275 40.07 1.67 -18.47
N GLY A 276 41.21 0.97 -18.59
CA GLY A 276 42.46 1.52 -19.09
C GLY A 276 42.34 2.00 -20.54
N ALA A 277 41.81 1.16 -21.43
CA ALA A 277 41.62 1.43 -22.85
C ALA A 277 40.59 2.53 -23.09
N ILE A 278 39.47 2.48 -22.38
CA ILE A 278 38.42 3.49 -22.47
C ILE A 278 38.95 4.86 -22.03
N GLY A 279 39.64 4.93 -20.88
CA GLY A 279 40.23 6.19 -20.43
C GLY A 279 41.26 6.76 -21.41
N ARG A 280 42.12 5.91 -22.00
CA ARG A 280 43.07 6.34 -23.05
C ARG A 280 42.37 6.83 -24.32
N HIS A 281 41.25 6.23 -24.70
CA HIS A 281 40.45 6.68 -25.84
C HIS A 281 39.94 8.11 -25.61
N PHE A 282 39.35 8.40 -24.45
CA PHE A 282 38.90 9.75 -24.14
C PHE A 282 40.08 10.75 -23.97
N GLU A 283 41.22 10.35 -23.38
CA GLU A 283 42.44 11.18 -23.37
C GLU A 283 42.87 11.53 -24.82
N SER A 284 42.70 10.61 -25.77
CA SER A 284 43.05 10.84 -27.18
C SER A 284 42.15 11.87 -27.86
N LEU A 285 40.89 12.00 -27.46
CA LEU A 285 39.97 13.00 -28.02
C LEU A 285 40.44 14.43 -27.70
N PHE A 286 40.99 14.66 -26.51
CA PHE A 286 41.55 15.96 -26.14
C PHE A 286 42.86 16.30 -26.83
N THR A 287 43.67 15.29 -27.16
CA THR A 287 44.96 15.51 -27.84
C THR A 287 44.79 15.65 -29.35
N ASN A 288 43.78 15.01 -29.94
CA ASN A 288 43.50 15.05 -31.37
C ASN A 288 42.53 16.18 -31.79
N GLY A 289 41.92 16.87 -30.82
CA GLY A 289 40.96 17.96 -31.02
C GLY A 289 39.52 17.45 -31.04
N ILE A 290 38.80 17.69 -29.95
CA ILE A 290 37.37 17.42 -29.80
C ILE A 290 36.55 18.62 -30.31
N GLY A 291 35.49 18.37 -31.08
CA GLY A 291 34.65 19.45 -31.62
C GLY A 291 33.85 20.17 -30.53
N MET A 292 33.54 21.47 -30.73
CA MET A 292 32.71 22.22 -29.77
C MET A 292 31.31 21.61 -29.57
N ASP A 293 30.74 21.00 -30.61
CA ASP A 293 29.45 20.30 -30.53
C ASP A 293 29.56 18.96 -29.76
N GLU A 294 30.68 18.25 -29.89
CA GLU A 294 30.95 17.02 -29.11
C GLU A 294 31.23 17.33 -27.63
N LEU A 295 31.83 18.48 -27.36
CA LEU A 295 32.04 19.01 -26.01
C LEU A 295 30.71 19.33 -25.30
N THR A 296 29.70 19.84 -26.03
CA THR A 296 28.38 20.18 -25.47
C THR A 296 27.38 19.02 -25.47
N GLU A 297 27.29 18.24 -26.54
CA GLU A 297 26.33 17.14 -26.67
C GLU A 297 26.86 15.81 -26.09
N GLY A 298 28.17 15.73 -25.88
CA GLY A 298 28.89 14.53 -25.46
C GLY A 298 29.48 13.77 -26.65
N PRO A 299 30.71 13.24 -26.52
CA PRO A 299 31.34 12.44 -27.55
C PRO A 299 30.53 11.16 -27.80
N ASP A 300 30.49 10.72 -29.06
CA ASP A 300 29.90 9.45 -29.43
C ASP A 300 30.85 8.32 -29.02
N PHE A 301 30.36 7.43 -28.15
CA PHE A 301 31.05 6.21 -27.77
C PHE A 301 30.16 5.03 -28.14
N LEU A 302 30.54 4.34 -29.23
CA LEU A 302 29.87 3.14 -29.75
C LEU A 302 28.37 3.35 -30.08
N GLY A 303 27.99 4.53 -30.59
CA GLY A 303 26.62 4.84 -31.01
C GLY A 303 25.75 5.42 -29.90
N VAL A 304 26.36 5.80 -28.77
CA VAL A 304 25.72 6.51 -27.65
C VAL A 304 26.48 7.81 -27.40
N LYS A 305 25.76 8.95 -27.48
CA LYS A 305 26.30 10.25 -27.07
C LYS A 305 26.37 10.31 -25.54
N LEU A 306 27.57 10.26 -25.00
CA LEU A 306 27.78 10.25 -23.54
C LEU A 306 27.75 11.68 -23.00
N LYS A 307 26.57 12.15 -22.60
CA LYS A 307 26.39 13.49 -22.00
C LYS A 307 27.25 13.71 -20.74
N HIS A 308 27.48 12.67 -19.95
CA HIS A 308 28.19 12.72 -18.66
C HIS A 308 29.64 12.20 -18.74
N TRP A 309 30.33 12.49 -19.83
CA TRP A 309 31.69 12.00 -20.09
C TRP A 309 32.79 12.68 -19.25
N ALA A 310 32.59 13.92 -18.80
CA ALA A 310 33.61 14.66 -18.03
C ALA A 310 33.90 14.05 -16.64
N PRO A 311 32.89 13.69 -15.81
CA PRO A 311 33.13 12.99 -14.54
C PRO A 311 33.87 11.65 -14.68
N LEU A 312 33.58 10.89 -15.75
CA LEU A 312 34.30 9.65 -16.07
C LEU A 312 35.80 9.92 -16.22
N MET A 313 36.14 10.99 -16.95
CA MET A 313 37.53 11.38 -17.20
C MET A 313 38.27 11.82 -15.94
N THR A 314 37.64 12.65 -15.12
CA THR A 314 38.24 13.09 -13.85
C THR A 314 38.49 11.91 -12.92
N GLN A 315 37.51 11.01 -12.78
CA GLN A 315 37.64 9.80 -11.96
C GLN A 315 38.71 8.86 -12.51
N TYR A 316 38.80 8.68 -13.83
CA TYR A 316 39.85 7.89 -14.47
C TYR A 316 41.25 8.45 -14.15
N GLN A 317 41.46 9.75 -14.35
CA GLN A 317 42.74 10.41 -14.07
C GLN A 317 43.13 10.29 -12.59
N GLN A 318 42.16 10.45 -11.68
CA GLN A 318 42.42 10.27 -10.25
C GLN A 318 42.73 8.82 -9.90
N ALA A 319 41.95 7.86 -10.40
CA ALA A 319 42.21 6.44 -10.15
C ALA A 319 43.58 5.99 -10.70
N LYS A 320 44.00 6.57 -11.84
CA LYS A 320 45.35 6.42 -12.42
C LYS A 320 46.43 7.01 -11.52
N ARG A 321 46.24 8.23 -11.00
CA ARG A 321 47.18 8.89 -10.06
C ARG A 321 47.32 8.14 -8.74
N ASP A 322 46.21 7.62 -8.21
CA ASP A 322 46.16 6.87 -6.95
C ASP A 322 46.66 5.42 -7.09
N GLY A 323 46.95 4.95 -8.31
CA GLY A 323 47.35 3.56 -8.57
C GLY A 323 46.24 2.54 -8.33
N LYS A 324 44.97 2.97 -8.39
CA LYS A 324 43.78 2.12 -8.15
C LYS A 324 43.35 1.31 -9.38
N LEU A 325 43.77 1.71 -10.58
CA LEU A 325 43.47 0.98 -11.82
C LEU A 325 44.41 -0.21 -11.98
N THR A 326 43.83 -1.38 -12.23
CA THR A 326 44.54 -2.63 -12.52
C THR A 326 44.23 -3.08 -13.96
N ALA A 327 44.92 -4.11 -14.46
CA ALA A 327 44.61 -4.70 -15.77
C ALA A 327 43.21 -5.36 -15.83
N ASP A 328 42.62 -5.65 -14.67
CA ASP A 328 41.29 -6.24 -14.54
C ASP A 328 40.20 -5.17 -14.30
N SER A 329 40.57 -3.88 -14.21
CA SER A 329 39.61 -2.79 -13.99
C SER A 329 38.70 -2.59 -15.20
N GLN A 330 37.39 -2.70 -14.98
CA GLN A 330 36.37 -2.56 -16.02
C GLN A 330 35.58 -1.25 -15.87
N ALA A 331 35.19 -0.63 -16.98
CA ALA A 331 34.22 0.45 -17.00
C ALA A 331 32.80 -0.13 -16.95
N ILE A 332 31.99 0.33 -16.00
CA ILE A 332 30.63 -0.16 -15.79
C ILE A 332 29.63 0.84 -16.37
N PRO A 333 28.79 0.45 -17.34
CA PRO A 333 27.72 1.30 -17.84
C PRO A 333 26.62 1.42 -16.78
N LEU A 334 26.19 2.66 -16.51
CA LEU A 334 25.22 3.00 -15.48
C LEU A 334 24.11 3.88 -16.05
N ILE A 335 22.87 3.61 -15.62
CA ILE A 335 21.77 4.58 -15.66
C ILE A 335 21.55 5.08 -14.24
N VAL A 336 21.70 6.38 -13.99
CA VAL A 336 21.69 6.94 -12.63
C VAL A 336 20.35 7.58 -12.28
N ARG A 337 19.99 7.56 -11.01
CA ARG A 337 18.75 8.16 -10.53
C ARG A 337 18.78 9.68 -10.64
N SER A 338 17.67 10.29 -11.06
CA SER A 338 17.47 11.74 -10.93
C SER A 338 17.00 12.10 -9.53
N GLY A 339 17.78 12.93 -8.83
CA GLY A 339 17.49 13.39 -7.47
C GLY A 339 17.83 12.39 -6.38
N THR A 340 17.40 12.73 -5.16
CA THR A 340 17.50 11.85 -3.98
C THR A 340 16.30 12.03 -3.06
N SER A 341 16.03 11.02 -2.24
CA SER A 341 15.06 11.10 -1.14
C SER A 341 15.73 11.42 0.21
N LEU A 342 17.06 11.49 0.26
CA LEU A 342 17.82 11.89 1.46
C LEU A 342 17.54 13.35 1.79
N ASP A 343 17.19 13.64 3.04
CA ASP A 343 17.05 15.01 3.53
C ASP A 343 18.34 15.46 4.22
N LEU A 344 19.34 15.86 3.41
CA LEU A 344 20.63 16.36 3.87
C LEU A 344 20.75 17.85 3.55
N LYS A 345 20.94 18.67 4.59
CA LYS A 345 21.08 20.13 4.49
C LYS A 345 22.45 20.57 4.94
N TYR A 346 23.07 21.44 4.16
CA TYR A 346 24.33 22.09 4.49
C TYR A 346 24.11 23.60 4.64
N SER A 347 24.46 24.13 5.80
CA SER A 347 24.27 25.55 6.14
C SER A 347 25.58 26.19 6.58
N VAL A 348 25.78 27.44 6.19
CA VAL A 348 26.89 28.27 6.68
C VAL A 348 26.32 29.56 7.25
N LYS A 349 26.50 29.76 8.56
CA LYS A 349 26.22 31.04 9.22
C LYS A 349 27.45 31.94 9.15
N ILE A 350 27.25 33.19 8.77
CA ILE A 350 28.33 34.16 8.54
C ILE A 350 28.13 35.35 9.48
N GLU A 351 29.12 35.60 10.33
CA GLU A 351 29.07 36.66 11.34
C GLU A 351 30.33 37.55 11.22
N GLU A 352 30.17 38.87 11.17
CA GLU A 352 31.26 39.82 11.36
C GLU A 352 31.53 39.94 12.85
N ILE A 353 32.78 39.76 13.27
CA ILE A 353 33.20 39.80 14.67
C ILE A 353 34.20 40.92 14.93
N ASP A 354 34.27 41.40 16.18
CA ASP A 354 35.34 42.31 16.59
C ASP A 354 36.61 41.53 17.03
N ALA A 355 37.65 42.25 17.45
CA ALA A 355 38.90 41.65 17.93
C ALA A 355 38.74 40.82 19.23
N SER A 356 37.61 40.96 19.95
CA SER A 356 37.27 40.16 21.13
C SER A 356 36.43 38.91 20.79
N GLY A 357 36.09 38.71 19.51
CA GLY A 357 35.26 37.60 19.05
C GLY A 357 33.75 37.82 19.25
N LYS A 358 33.32 39.04 19.59
CA LYS A 358 31.90 39.38 19.73
C LYS A 358 31.30 39.70 18.36
N VAL A 359 30.09 39.20 18.10
CA VAL A 359 29.37 39.47 16.85
C VAL A 359 28.99 40.94 16.78
N VAL A 360 29.49 41.63 15.76
CA VAL A 360 29.21 43.04 15.45
C VAL A 360 28.09 43.15 14.43
N LYS A 361 28.00 42.19 13.50
CA LYS A 361 26.95 42.13 12.47
C LYS A 361 26.69 40.68 12.07
N ASP A 362 25.42 40.28 12.04
CA ASP A 362 24.99 39.04 11.40
C ASP A 362 24.87 39.29 9.88
N VAL A 363 25.71 38.64 9.08
CA VAL A 363 25.74 38.80 7.63
C VAL A 363 24.62 37.96 6.99
N GLY A 364 24.25 36.85 7.62
CA GLY A 364 23.20 35.93 7.18
C GLY A 364 23.60 34.45 7.28
N THR A 365 22.64 33.58 7.00
CA THR A 365 22.85 32.13 6.88
C THR A 365 22.46 31.70 5.48
N VAL A 366 23.36 30.96 4.83
CA VAL A 366 23.13 30.38 3.51
C VAL A 366 22.98 28.88 3.66
N THR A 367 21.99 28.29 2.99
CA THR A 367 21.67 26.86 3.12
C THR A 367 21.44 26.26 1.75
N ARG A 368 21.99 25.06 1.54
CA ARG A 368 21.76 24.23 0.37
C ARG A 368 21.36 22.83 0.80
N SER A 369 20.29 22.31 0.24
CA SER A 369 19.84 20.92 0.45
C SER A 369 20.33 20.04 -0.70
N LEU A 370 20.58 18.77 -0.42
CA LEU A 370 20.69 17.76 -1.45
C LEU A 370 19.29 17.58 -2.06
N ASP A 371 19.13 17.97 -3.32
CA ASP A 371 17.81 18.14 -3.95
C ASP A 371 17.69 17.33 -5.26
N LYS A 372 16.68 17.65 -6.05
CA LYS A 372 16.38 16.98 -7.33
C LYS A 372 17.50 17.10 -8.38
N ASP A 373 18.42 18.05 -8.23
CA ASP A 373 19.52 18.26 -9.18
C ASP A 373 20.73 17.34 -8.86
N TYR A 374 20.65 16.55 -7.78
CA TYR A 374 21.64 15.53 -7.46
C TYR A 374 21.52 14.32 -8.40
N LEU A 375 22.64 13.92 -8.98
CA LEU A 375 22.83 12.74 -9.82
C LEU A 375 23.98 11.92 -9.22
N PRO A 376 23.71 10.71 -8.70
CA PRO A 376 24.74 9.79 -8.26
C PRO A 376 25.83 9.62 -9.33
N PHE A 377 27.09 9.49 -8.92
CA PHE A 377 28.25 9.33 -9.83
C PHE A 377 28.56 10.49 -10.78
N VAL A 378 27.71 11.52 -10.86
CA VAL A 378 27.84 12.63 -11.83
C VAL A 378 27.96 14.00 -11.17
N SER A 379 27.06 14.34 -10.23
CA SER A 379 26.92 15.72 -9.75
C SER A 379 28.20 16.24 -9.09
N ASN A 380 28.68 17.37 -9.63
CA ASN A 380 29.78 18.12 -9.06
C ASN A 380 29.26 19.07 -7.96
N SER A 381 29.95 19.09 -6.81
CA SER A 381 29.76 20.09 -5.74
C SER A 381 28.29 20.41 -5.43
N PRO A 382 27.46 19.43 -5.01
CA PRO A 382 26.04 19.66 -4.72
C PRO A 382 25.80 20.70 -3.62
N PHE A 383 26.84 21.05 -2.86
CA PHE A 383 26.86 22.09 -1.85
C PHE A 383 27.77 23.26 -2.24
N ALA A 384 27.53 23.85 -3.41
CA ALA A 384 28.04 25.19 -3.74
C ALA A 384 27.11 26.24 -3.11
N LEU A 385 27.63 26.98 -2.13
CA LEU A 385 26.92 28.06 -1.45
C LEU A 385 27.42 29.41 -1.93
N GLU A 386 26.52 30.38 -2.05
CA GLU A 386 26.83 31.76 -2.41
C GLU A 386 26.69 32.66 -1.19
N TRP A 387 27.68 33.50 -0.94
CA TRP A 387 27.66 34.48 0.15
C TRP A 387 26.48 35.45 -0.02
N PRO A 388 25.78 35.86 1.05
CA PRO A 388 24.61 36.74 0.96
C PRO A 388 24.86 38.00 0.11
N GLY A 389 24.07 38.15 -0.97
CA GLY A 389 24.19 39.27 -1.90
C GLY A 389 25.20 39.08 -3.04
N SER A 390 25.85 37.92 -3.15
CA SER A 390 26.72 37.61 -4.30
C SER A 390 25.93 37.34 -5.57
N THR A 391 26.54 37.66 -6.71
CA THR A 391 26.06 37.34 -8.05
C THR A 391 27.01 36.33 -8.71
N ASP A 392 26.52 35.45 -9.58
CA ASP A 392 27.36 34.47 -10.26
C ASP A 392 27.73 34.96 -11.67
N HIS A 393 28.97 35.45 -11.83
CA HIS A 393 29.52 35.89 -13.12
C HIS A 393 30.35 34.80 -13.83
N SER A 394 30.41 33.57 -13.31
CA SER A 394 31.23 32.50 -13.89
C SER A 394 30.84 32.13 -15.34
N LYS A 395 29.57 32.35 -15.71
CA LYS A 395 29.03 32.11 -17.06
C LYS A 395 29.64 33.01 -18.16
N VAL A 396 30.32 34.09 -17.78
CA VAL A 396 30.96 35.04 -18.71
C VAL A 396 32.13 34.38 -19.46
N VAL A 397 32.78 33.36 -18.88
CA VAL A 397 33.92 32.66 -19.49
C VAL A 397 33.50 31.56 -20.49
N GLY A 398 32.19 31.42 -20.73
CA GLY A 398 31.65 30.40 -21.65
C GLY A 398 31.82 28.96 -21.14
N ALA A 399 31.39 27.99 -21.94
CA ALA A 399 31.40 26.56 -21.58
C ALA A 399 32.82 26.01 -21.29
N THR A 400 33.87 26.68 -21.78
CA THR A 400 35.27 26.29 -21.60
C THR A 400 35.78 26.40 -20.16
N GLY A 401 35.23 27.31 -19.35
CA GLY A 401 35.53 27.39 -17.91
C GLY A 401 34.89 26.28 -17.07
N SER A 402 33.95 25.53 -17.65
CA SER A 402 33.18 24.47 -16.96
C SER A 402 33.78 23.05 -17.12
N PHE A 403 34.90 22.89 -17.84
CA PHE A 403 35.52 21.58 -18.05
C PHE A 403 36.23 20.99 -16.81
N SER A 404 36.31 21.75 -15.71
CA SER A 404 36.81 21.27 -14.41
C SER A 404 35.74 20.59 -13.54
N GLN A 405 34.54 20.40 -14.08
CA GLN A 405 33.38 19.95 -13.30
C GLN A 405 33.15 18.45 -13.41
N GLY A 406 33.74 17.70 -12.48
CA GLY A 406 33.46 16.29 -12.29
C GLY A 406 33.91 15.84 -10.91
N LEU A 407 33.34 14.74 -10.40
CA LEU A 407 33.83 14.16 -9.15
C LEU A 407 35.31 13.84 -9.26
N TYR A 408 36.12 14.41 -8.35
CA TYR A 408 37.55 14.13 -8.33
C TYR A 408 37.87 12.75 -7.77
N ASN A 409 37.15 12.34 -6.72
CA ASN A 409 37.43 11.07 -6.07
C ASN A 409 36.62 9.95 -6.74
N PRO A 410 37.24 8.82 -7.10
CA PRO A 410 36.50 7.65 -7.55
C PRO A 410 35.61 7.15 -6.41
N ALA A 411 34.41 6.67 -6.75
CA ALA A 411 33.51 6.09 -5.79
C ALA A 411 34.10 4.81 -5.16
N THR A 412 33.81 4.57 -3.87
CA THR A 412 34.28 3.38 -3.17
C THR A 412 33.20 2.31 -3.24
N TRP A 413 33.50 1.22 -3.95
CA TRP A 413 32.59 0.09 -4.12
C TRP A 413 32.78 -0.92 -2.99
N SER A 414 31.68 -1.32 -2.36
CA SER A 414 31.67 -2.31 -1.30
C SER A 414 30.86 -3.54 -1.70
N ALA A 415 31.46 -4.72 -1.48
CA ALA A 415 30.79 -6.00 -1.57
C ALA A 415 30.08 -6.41 -0.26
N ALA A 416 30.06 -5.54 0.75
CA ALA A 416 29.23 -5.71 1.94
C ALA A 416 27.79 -5.31 1.60
N PHE A 417 26.94 -6.30 1.33
CA PHE A 417 25.53 -6.10 1.00
C PHE A 417 24.69 -5.98 2.25
N ALA A 418 23.69 -5.10 2.22
CA ALA A 418 22.70 -5.04 3.27
C ALA A 418 21.51 -5.94 2.90
N ALA A 419 21.25 -6.97 3.72
CA ALA A 419 20.09 -7.83 3.56
C ALA A 419 18.76 -7.05 3.69
N ALA A 420 17.64 -7.73 3.45
CA ALA A 420 16.33 -7.21 3.83
C ALA A 420 16.24 -7.09 5.38
N PRO A 421 15.47 -6.11 5.90
CA PRO A 421 15.24 -6.03 7.34
C PRO A 421 14.55 -7.30 7.87
N ARG A 422 14.90 -7.70 9.09
CA ARG A 422 14.28 -8.86 9.75
C ARG A 422 13.12 -8.43 10.64
N TYR A 423 12.01 -9.14 10.54
CA TYR A 423 10.80 -8.91 11.32
C TYR A 423 10.39 -10.16 12.08
N GLN A 424 9.81 -9.98 13.26
CA GLN A 424 9.19 -11.03 14.07
C GLN A 424 7.68 -10.82 14.05
N ASP A 425 6.93 -11.90 13.83
CA ASP A 425 5.47 -11.85 13.79
C ASP A 425 4.87 -11.73 15.20
N GLU A 426 3.84 -10.88 15.32
CA GLU A 426 3.03 -10.70 16.53
C GLU A 426 1.67 -11.42 16.41
N GLU A 427 0.77 -11.20 17.36
CA GLU A 427 -0.58 -11.76 17.31
C GLU A 427 -1.33 -11.34 16.05
N THR A 428 -1.93 -12.32 15.37
CA THR A 428 -2.79 -12.07 14.22
C THR A 428 -4.07 -11.38 14.65
N ALA A 429 -4.32 -10.21 14.10
CA ALA A 429 -5.54 -9.46 14.28
C ALA A 429 -6.76 -10.21 13.71
N ALA A 430 -7.92 -9.77 14.19
CA ALA A 430 -9.22 -10.36 13.92
C ALA A 430 -9.64 -10.35 12.43
N ASN A 431 -8.99 -9.54 11.60
CA ASN A 431 -9.14 -9.42 10.14
C ASN A 431 -8.05 -10.17 9.35
N GLY A 432 -7.20 -10.95 10.03
CA GLY A 432 -6.09 -11.70 9.43
C GLY A 432 -4.81 -10.90 9.21
N ALA A 433 -4.76 -9.61 9.60
CA ALA A 433 -3.53 -8.82 9.57
C ALA A 433 -2.58 -9.30 10.67
N VAL A 434 -1.28 -9.37 10.38
CA VAL A 434 -0.27 -9.80 11.35
C VAL A 434 0.58 -8.58 11.71
N GLY A 435 0.54 -8.15 12.98
CA GLY A 435 1.49 -7.16 13.48
C GLY A 435 2.91 -7.70 13.43
N LYS A 436 3.91 -6.83 13.31
CA LYS A 436 5.31 -7.23 13.25
C LYS A 436 6.17 -6.36 14.15
N THR A 437 7.29 -6.88 14.63
CA THR A 437 8.34 -6.12 15.31
C THR A 437 9.64 -6.20 14.50
N ALA A 438 10.26 -5.06 14.21
CA ALA A 438 11.56 -4.99 13.53
C ALA A 438 12.70 -5.43 14.45
N THR A 439 13.68 -6.14 13.90
CA THR A 439 14.86 -6.59 14.64
C THR A 439 15.99 -5.57 14.50
N PRO A 440 16.44 -4.93 15.59
CA PRO A 440 17.53 -3.96 15.54
C PRO A 440 18.88 -4.66 15.30
N GLY A 441 19.74 -4.06 14.47
CA GLY A 441 21.11 -4.48 14.20
C GLY A 441 22.15 -3.58 14.86
N ASP A 442 23.33 -3.49 14.24
CA ASP A 442 24.46 -2.72 14.76
C ASP A 442 24.32 -1.20 14.54
N TRP A 443 25.08 -0.42 15.32
CA TRP A 443 25.18 1.04 15.16
C TRP A 443 26.24 1.41 14.12
N VAL A 444 25.89 2.22 13.13
CA VAL A 444 26.76 2.64 12.02
C VAL A 444 27.03 4.14 12.08
N THR A 445 28.30 4.54 12.18
CA THR A 445 28.69 5.95 12.17
C THR A 445 28.64 6.54 10.76
N VAL A 446 27.86 7.60 10.55
CA VAL A 446 27.60 8.18 9.21
C VAL A 446 28.33 9.48 8.90
N ASN A 447 29.00 10.07 9.89
CA ASN A 447 29.69 11.34 9.72
C ASN A 447 31.22 11.22 9.72
N ARG A 448 31.79 10.05 9.38
CA ARG A 448 33.26 9.87 9.35
C ARG A 448 33.93 10.78 8.33
N LEU A 449 35.17 11.16 8.60
CA LEU A 449 36.03 11.84 7.64
C LEU A 449 36.82 10.79 6.84
N PRO A 450 37.28 11.09 5.61
CA PRO A 450 38.15 10.19 4.88
C PRO A 450 39.44 9.92 5.67
N GLU A 451 39.99 8.71 5.61
CA GLU A 451 41.21 8.35 6.37
C GLU A 451 42.42 9.22 6.00
N LYS A 452 42.48 9.63 4.72
CA LYS A 452 43.57 10.44 4.15
C LYS A 452 43.00 11.65 3.42
N SER A 453 43.70 12.77 3.50
CA SER A 453 43.41 13.97 2.71
C SER A 453 43.76 13.76 1.23
N ALA A 454 43.34 14.69 0.37
CA ALA A 454 43.71 14.67 -1.05
C ALA A 454 45.24 14.68 -1.30
N LEU A 455 46.02 15.14 -0.31
CA LEU A 455 47.50 15.14 -0.34
C LEU A 455 48.11 13.88 0.31
N GLY A 456 47.29 12.91 0.70
CA GLY A 456 47.71 11.63 1.29
C GLY A 456 48.04 11.67 2.79
N ALA A 457 47.91 12.82 3.45
CA ALA A 457 48.16 12.96 4.89
C ALA A 457 46.99 12.39 5.71
N PRO A 458 47.23 11.76 6.87
CA PRO A 458 46.16 11.24 7.72
C PRO A 458 45.25 12.37 8.22
N VAL A 459 43.95 12.13 8.23
CA VAL A 459 42.94 13.08 8.72
C VAL A 459 42.60 12.76 10.16
N ASP A 460 42.57 13.78 11.02
CA ASP A 460 42.16 13.64 12.40
C ASP A 460 40.63 13.47 12.50
N GLN A 461 40.23 12.25 12.87
CA GLN A 461 38.82 11.87 13.01
C GLN A 461 38.15 12.49 14.24
N THR A 462 38.91 12.97 15.24
CA THR A 462 38.35 13.55 16.48
C THR A 462 37.67 14.90 16.27
N GLN A 463 37.87 15.50 15.10
CA GLN A 463 37.20 16.73 14.68
C GLN A 463 35.67 16.59 14.56
N ARG A 464 35.16 15.36 14.45
CA ARG A 464 33.72 15.07 14.43
C ARG A 464 33.35 14.18 15.60
N LYS A 465 32.39 14.63 16.42
CA LYS A 465 31.71 13.75 17.38
C LYS A 465 30.96 12.68 16.58
N PRO A 466 31.16 11.37 16.84
CA PRO A 466 30.47 10.32 16.10
C PRO A 466 28.95 10.50 16.15
N VAL A 467 28.32 10.41 15.00
CA VAL A 467 26.86 10.34 14.87
C VAL A 467 26.54 8.98 14.27
N ASP A 468 25.81 8.18 15.03
CA ASP A 468 25.49 6.80 14.69
C ASP A 468 24.01 6.64 14.35
N GLU A 469 23.74 5.89 13.29
CA GLU A 469 22.41 5.42 12.91
C GLU A 469 22.27 3.94 13.26
N ARG A 470 21.06 3.51 13.66
CA ARG A 470 20.77 2.09 13.89
C ARG A 470 20.58 1.38 12.55
N SER A 471 21.35 0.32 12.30
CA SER A 471 21.07 -0.63 11.21
C SER A 471 19.87 -1.50 11.55
N TYR A 472 19.03 -1.81 10.57
CA TYR A 472 18.02 -2.87 10.65
C TYR A 472 18.31 -4.02 9.67
N ARG A 473 19.50 -3.99 9.06
CA ARG A 473 19.92 -4.91 8.01
C ARG A 473 21.23 -5.57 8.42
N GLU A 474 21.36 -6.85 8.10
CA GLU A 474 22.62 -7.56 8.31
C GLU A 474 23.54 -7.34 7.11
N ASP A 475 24.82 -7.14 7.38
CA ASP A 475 25.84 -7.16 6.34
C ASP A 475 26.10 -8.62 5.91
N LEU A 476 26.07 -8.86 4.61
CA LEU A 476 26.34 -10.16 4.00
C LEU A 476 27.79 -10.22 3.54
N GLU A 477 28.53 -11.23 3.99
CA GLU A 477 29.88 -11.51 3.49
C GLU A 477 29.82 -12.07 2.06
N THR A 478 30.15 -11.27 1.05
CA THR A 478 30.38 -11.82 -0.30
C THR A 478 31.46 -11.02 -1.05
N GLY A 479 32.11 -11.67 -2.01
CA GLY A 479 33.16 -11.10 -2.87
C GLY A 479 34.58 -11.20 -2.28
N LYS A 480 35.46 -11.98 -2.95
CA LYS A 480 36.86 -12.19 -2.51
C LYS A 480 37.85 -11.18 -3.11
N LYS A 481 37.43 -10.40 -4.11
CA LYS A 481 38.26 -9.41 -4.82
C LYS A 481 37.40 -8.22 -5.27
N PRO A 482 37.48 -7.05 -4.61
CA PRO A 482 36.87 -5.85 -5.16
C PRO A 482 37.65 -5.47 -6.42
N ALA A 483 37.00 -5.48 -7.58
CA ALA A 483 37.53 -4.72 -8.71
C ALA A 483 37.43 -3.22 -8.37
N ALA A 484 38.22 -2.39 -9.04
CA ALA A 484 38.03 -0.94 -9.01
C ALA A 484 37.27 -0.54 -10.29
N PRO A 485 35.93 -0.69 -10.33
CA PRO A 485 35.18 -0.35 -11.51
C PRO A 485 35.12 1.16 -11.72
N LEU A 486 35.11 1.55 -12.99
CA LEU A 486 34.98 2.95 -13.38
C LEU A 486 33.53 3.21 -13.84
N PRO A 487 32.74 4.02 -13.12
CA PRO A 487 31.36 4.30 -13.49
C PRO A 487 31.28 5.13 -14.77
N MET A 488 30.55 4.63 -15.77
CA MET A 488 30.31 5.30 -17.04
C MET A 488 28.79 5.52 -17.20
N VAL A 489 28.34 6.77 -17.16
CA VAL A 489 26.90 7.08 -17.10
C VAL A 489 26.32 7.26 -18.51
N TYR A 490 25.36 6.41 -18.86
CA TYR A 490 24.68 6.35 -20.17
C TYR A 490 23.35 7.11 -20.20
N GLY A 491 22.80 7.45 -19.03
CA GLY A 491 21.51 8.12 -18.94
C GLY A 491 21.04 8.25 -17.50
N THR A 492 19.81 8.75 -17.35
CA THR A 492 19.17 8.94 -16.06
C THR A 492 17.77 8.31 -16.03
N PHE A 493 17.26 7.98 -14.85
CA PHE A 493 15.88 7.53 -14.66
C PHE A 493 15.20 8.24 -13.48
N ASP A 494 13.89 8.46 -13.59
CA ASP A 494 13.06 8.97 -12.49
C ASP A 494 12.31 7.80 -11.82
N PRO A 495 12.55 7.52 -10.53
CA PRO A 495 11.83 6.47 -9.80
C PRO A 495 10.31 6.65 -9.78
N THR A 496 9.82 7.90 -9.82
CA THR A 496 8.39 8.19 -9.73
C THR A 496 7.62 7.76 -10.99
N GLU A 497 8.25 7.82 -12.16
CA GLU A 497 7.67 7.35 -13.42
C GLU A 497 7.56 5.82 -13.46
N VAL A 498 8.55 5.11 -12.90
CA VAL A 498 8.54 3.64 -12.79
C VAL A 498 7.46 3.17 -11.81
N LEU A 499 7.27 3.90 -10.70
CA LEU A 499 6.26 3.60 -9.68
C LEU A 499 4.84 3.67 -10.24
N ALA A 500 4.55 4.62 -11.13
CA ALA A 500 3.25 4.73 -11.79
C ALA A 500 2.89 3.48 -12.62
N ALA A 501 3.89 2.74 -13.12
CA ALA A 501 3.69 1.53 -13.90
C ALA A 501 3.36 0.29 -13.04
N ALA A 502 3.68 0.30 -11.74
CA ALA A 502 3.47 -0.83 -10.83
C ALA A 502 2.01 -1.01 -10.38
N GLY A 503 1.16 0.00 -10.56
CA GLY A 503 -0.23 0.01 -10.08
C GLY A 503 -0.34 0.26 -8.56
N ASP A 504 -1.56 0.30 -8.03
CA ASP A 504 -1.85 0.62 -6.62
C ASP A 504 -2.34 -0.61 -5.81
N VAL A 505 -3.28 -1.39 -6.37
CA VAL A 505 -3.95 -2.50 -5.65
C VAL A 505 -3.10 -3.77 -5.66
N ASN A 506 -2.65 -4.22 -6.84
CA ASN A 506 -1.68 -5.31 -6.98
C ASN A 506 -0.29 -4.74 -7.22
N ARG A 507 0.17 -3.96 -6.25
CA ARG A 507 1.52 -3.38 -6.28
C ARG A 507 2.52 -4.45 -5.88
N LEU A 508 3.22 -4.98 -6.87
CA LEU A 508 4.28 -5.97 -6.70
C LEU A 508 5.63 -5.28 -6.56
N PRO A 509 6.55 -5.81 -5.74
CA PRO A 509 7.86 -5.22 -5.57
C PRO A 509 8.67 -5.25 -6.85
N LEU A 510 9.23 -4.09 -7.22
CA LEU A 510 10.19 -3.98 -8.32
C LEU A 510 11.65 -4.12 -7.84
N GLY A 511 11.86 -4.39 -6.55
CA GLY A 511 13.17 -4.59 -5.94
C GLY A 511 13.92 -3.28 -5.70
N GLY A 512 14.53 -2.73 -6.74
CA GLY A 512 15.43 -1.57 -6.62
C GLY A 512 14.82 -0.21 -6.96
N TYR A 513 13.70 -0.19 -7.70
CA TYR A 513 13.15 1.06 -8.25
C TYR A 513 12.20 1.77 -7.30
N ASP A 514 11.47 0.99 -6.50
CA ASP A 514 10.30 1.43 -5.75
C ASP A 514 10.41 0.99 -4.29
N PRO A 515 11.18 1.70 -3.45
CA PRO A 515 11.19 1.42 -2.02
C PRO A 515 9.81 1.72 -1.43
N ALA A 516 9.22 0.74 -0.74
CA ALA A 516 7.95 0.93 -0.05
C ALA A 516 8.11 1.95 1.09
N PRO A 517 7.33 3.04 1.10
CA PRO A 517 7.45 4.06 2.15
C PRO A 517 7.04 3.48 3.50
N LEU A 518 7.75 3.93 4.55
CA LEU A 518 7.38 3.65 5.94
C LEU A 518 6.79 4.91 6.56
N THR A 519 5.57 4.80 7.06
CA THR A 519 4.83 5.93 7.64
C THR A 519 4.67 5.72 9.14
N LEU A 520 5.13 6.65 9.96
CA LEU A 520 4.92 6.59 11.40
C LEU A 520 3.44 6.80 11.71
N GLY A 521 2.78 5.78 12.28
CA GLY A 521 1.38 5.87 12.68
C GLY A 521 1.22 6.21 14.16
N LYS A 522 1.98 5.53 15.02
CA LYS A 522 1.98 5.74 16.47
C LYS A 522 3.39 5.98 16.99
N ASP A 523 3.54 6.89 17.95
CA ASP A 523 4.81 7.17 18.62
C ASP A 523 5.22 6.03 19.59
N ALA A 524 6.35 6.20 20.27
CA ALA A 524 6.87 5.24 21.23
C ALA A 524 5.95 5.02 22.44
N GLU A 525 5.12 6.01 22.79
CA GLU A 525 4.11 5.94 23.85
C GLU A 525 2.78 5.34 23.37
N GLY A 526 2.65 5.03 22.08
CA GLY A 526 1.47 4.42 21.46
C GLY A 526 0.37 5.41 21.10
N LYS A 527 0.66 6.71 21.07
CA LYS A 527 -0.27 7.77 20.68
C LYS A 527 -0.22 7.98 19.16
N ASP A 528 -1.38 8.25 18.57
CA ASP A 528 -1.49 8.52 17.13
C ASP A 528 -0.72 9.79 16.73
N THR A 529 -0.07 9.73 15.57
CA THR A 529 0.76 10.81 15.00
C THR A 529 0.16 11.30 13.68
N ASP A 530 0.72 12.37 13.09
CA ASP A 530 0.25 12.97 11.84
C ASP A 530 0.57 12.15 10.57
N ALA A 531 0.83 10.84 10.70
CA ALA A 531 1.18 9.93 9.60
C ALA A 531 2.40 10.41 8.78
N THR A 532 3.49 10.73 9.46
CA THR A 532 4.72 11.25 8.84
C THR A 532 5.48 10.15 8.08
N VAL A 533 5.77 10.38 6.80
CA VAL A 533 6.59 9.47 5.99
C VAL A 533 8.06 9.62 6.37
N LEU A 534 8.69 8.51 6.75
CA LEU A 534 10.11 8.46 7.10
C LEU A 534 11.00 8.62 5.86
N LYS A 535 12.13 9.31 6.04
CA LYS A 535 13.15 9.50 5.01
C LYS A 535 14.28 8.48 5.15
N PRO A 536 14.96 8.12 4.05
CA PRO A 536 16.08 7.19 4.07
C PRO A 536 17.25 7.68 4.93
N SER A 537 17.95 6.73 5.54
CA SER A 537 19.14 6.96 6.37
C SER A 537 20.40 7.16 5.50
N LEU A 538 21.42 7.89 5.99
CA LEU A 538 22.67 8.12 5.24
C LEU A 538 23.52 6.86 5.08
N SER A 539 23.41 5.93 6.03
CA SER A 539 24.14 4.65 6.00
C SER A 539 23.66 3.68 4.92
N ALA A 540 22.46 3.89 4.36
CA ALA A 540 21.74 2.92 3.51
C ALA A 540 21.44 1.56 4.19
N THR A 541 21.70 1.43 5.49
CA THR A 541 21.43 0.23 6.31
C THR A 541 20.34 0.45 7.36
N GLY A 542 19.84 1.68 7.50
CA GLY A 542 18.72 1.99 8.38
C GLY A 542 17.41 1.32 7.95
N LEU A 543 16.35 1.65 8.68
CA LEU A 543 15.03 1.08 8.48
C LEU A 543 14.49 1.35 7.07
N VAL A 544 14.60 2.59 6.61
CA VAL A 544 14.14 3.04 5.29
C VAL A 544 15.30 3.02 4.29
N SER A 545 15.09 2.41 3.13
CA SER A 545 16.02 2.49 2.00
C SER A 545 15.49 3.41 0.91
N GLN A 546 16.41 4.00 0.14
CA GLN A 546 16.09 4.78 -1.05
C GLN A 546 16.08 3.89 -2.30
N SER A 547 15.50 4.37 -3.40
CA SER A 547 15.59 3.71 -4.69
C SER A 547 17.04 3.63 -5.14
N ALA A 548 17.37 2.66 -5.99
CA ALA A 548 18.72 2.46 -6.50
C ALA A 548 19.30 3.76 -7.06
N GLY A 549 20.49 4.13 -6.60
CA GLY A 549 21.20 5.30 -7.10
C GLY A 549 21.70 5.10 -8.54
N ALA A 550 21.96 3.85 -8.92
CA ALA A 550 22.23 3.48 -10.31
C ALA A 550 21.78 2.06 -10.66
N ILE A 551 21.59 1.86 -11.96
CA ILE A 551 21.25 0.58 -12.57
C ILE A 551 22.35 0.22 -13.57
N THR A 552 22.77 -1.03 -13.54
CA THR A 552 23.75 -1.59 -14.47
C THR A 552 23.26 -2.91 -15.05
N ASP A 553 24.06 -3.52 -15.91
CA ASP A 553 23.81 -4.85 -16.45
C ASP A 553 24.55 -5.93 -15.65
N TYR A 554 24.30 -7.21 -15.98
CA TYR A 554 24.96 -8.33 -15.30
C TYR A 554 26.47 -8.39 -15.50
N TYR A 555 26.98 -7.82 -16.57
CA TYR A 555 28.42 -7.71 -16.76
C TYR A 555 29.03 -6.68 -15.81
N GLY A 556 28.32 -5.57 -15.55
CA GLY A 556 28.63 -4.62 -14.49
C GLY A 556 28.62 -5.25 -13.10
N LEU A 557 27.62 -6.12 -12.82
CA LEU A 557 27.58 -6.93 -11.59
C LEU A 557 28.84 -7.79 -11.43
N ALA A 558 29.17 -8.56 -12.47
CA ALA A 558 30.34 -9.44 -12.47
C ALA A 558 31.64 -8.64 -12.28
N ALA A 559 31.77 -7.49 -12.95
CA ALA A 559 32.90 -6.59 -12.81
C ALA A 559 33.02 -6.03 -11.38
N ALA A 560 31.95 -5.49 -10.80
CA ALA A 560 31.99 -4.91 -9.46
C ALA A 560 32.31 -5.95 -8.38
N ARG A 561 31.78 -7.18 -8.53
CA ARG A 561 31.95 -8.25 -7.54
C ARG A 561 33.14 -9.19 -7.81
N GLY A 562 33.82 -9.05 -8.95
CA GLY A 562 34.99 -9.85 -9.33
C GLY A 562 34.69 -11.32 -9.62
N TYR A 563 33.55 -11.61 -10.26
CA TYR A 563 33.10 -12.98 -10.53
C TYR A 563 33.53 -13.52 -11.91
N ASP A 564 33.77 -14.83 -11.96
CA ASP A 564 33.77 -15.60 -13.20
C ASP A 564 32.33 -15.74 -13.75
N ALA A 565 32.17 -15.96 -15.06
CA ALA A 565 30.89 -15.93 -15.78
C ALA A 565 29.77 -16.86 -15.25
N ASN A 566 30.05 -17.79 -14.32
CA ASN A 566 29.11 -18.80 -13.80
C ASN A 566 28.76 -18.62 -12.30
N ALA A 567 28.86 -17.43 -11.73
CA ALA A 567 28.52 -17.22 -10.32
C ALA A 567 26.99 -17.16 -10.08
N ASN A 568 26.53 -17.71 -8.94
CA ASN A 568 25.13 -17.68 -8.50
C ASN A 568 24.78 -16.34 -7.87
N VAL A 569 24.57 -15.32 -8.69
CA VAL A 569 24.54 -13.91 -8.25
C VAL A 569 23.19 -13.23 -8.40
N ILE A 570 22.23 -13.88 -9.04
CA ILE A 570 20.88 -13.33 -9.24
C ILE A 570 20.09 -13.54 -7.93
N ASP A 571 19.50 -12.46 -7.40
CA ASP A 571 18.70 -12.48 -6.16
C ASP A 571 17.30 -13.01 -6.45
N ALA A 572 16.66 -12.44 -7.47
CA ALA A 572 15.29 -12.77 -7.84
C ALA A 572 15.07 -12.71 -9.36
N ILE A 573 14.11 -13.49 -9.85
CA ILE A 573 13.62 -13.42 -11.23
C ILE A 573 12.11 -13.17 -11.21
N ARG A 574 11.70 -12.06 -11.82
CA ARG A 574 10.29 -11.71 -12.02
C ARG A 574 9.83 -12.32 -13.35
N VAL A 575 8.88 -13.25 -13.27
CA VAL A 575 8.44 -14.03 -14.43
C VAL A 575 6.99 -13.69 -14.79
N ARG A 576 6.78 -13.28 -16.04
CA ARG A 576 5.46 -13.13 -16.66
C ARG A 576 5.14 -14.39 -17.46
N ALA A 577 4.05 -15.08 -17.12
CA ALA A 577 3.61 -16.25 -17.86
C ALA A 577 2.94 -15.83 -19.19
N ASN A 578 3.11 -16.65 -20.23
CA ASN A 578 2.44 -16.52 -21.51
C ASN A 578 0.98 -17.02 -21.45
N ALA A 579 0.24 -16.52 -20.46
CA ALA A 579 -1.16 -16.81 -20.23
C ALA A 579 -1.99 -15.55 -20.50
N ALA A 580 -2.97 -15.63 -21.40
CA ALA A 580 -3.85 -14.53 -21.74
C ALA A 580 -5.15 -14.58 -20.93
N GLY A 581 -5.78 -13.43 -20.72
CA GLY A 581 -7.07 -13.33 -20.02
C GLY A 581 -6.96 -13.03 -18.52
N THR A 582 -8.08 -13.22 -17.82
CA THR A 582 -8.21 -12.90 -16.39
C THR A 582 -7.41 -13.86 -15.52
N TRP A 583 -7.13 -13.46 -14.27
CA TRP A 583 -6.41 -14.29 -13.29
C TRP A 583 -6.97 -15.71 -13.21
N LYS A 584 -8.30 -15.84 -13.10
CA LYS A 584 -8.96 -17.15 -13.00
C LYS A 584 -8.72 -18.09 -14.19
N HIS A 585 -8.51 -17.55 -15.38
CA HIS A 585 -8.18 -18.35 -16.57
C HIS A 585 -6.69 -18.66 -16.65
N ALA A 586 -5.84 -17.72 -16.22
CA ALA A 586 -4.38 -17.86 -16.25
C ALA A 586 -3.83 -18.71 -15.08
N GLN A 587 -4.55 -18.78 -13.96
CA GLN A 587 -4.11 -19.43 -12.71
C GLN A 587 -3.56 -20.85 -12.93
N PRO A 588 -4.25 -21.78 -13.64
CA PRO A 588 -3.72 -23.13 -13.83
C PRO A 588 -2.40 -23.18 -14.60
N GLU A 589 -2.22 -22.28 -15.59
CA GLU A 589 -0.99 -22.20 -16.38
C GLU A 589 0.15 -21.58 -15.58
N VAL A 590 -0.15 -20.56 -14.77
CA VAL A 590 0.81 -19.91 -13.87
C VAL A 590 1.27 -20.87 -12.77
N GLU A 591 0.35 -21.62 -12.15
CA GLU A 591 0.66 -22.62 -11.12
C GLU A 591 1.51 -23.76 -11.70
N LYS A 592 1.20 -24.20 -12.92
CA LYS A 592 2.00 -25.20 -13.64
C LYS A 592 3.42 -24.69 -13.90
N LEU A 593 3.57 -23.48 -14.42
CA LEU A 593 4.89 -22.86 -14.65
C LEU A 593 5.68 -22.72 -13.33
N ALA A 594 5.02 -22.29 -12.25
CA ALA A 594 5.66 -22.21 -10.94
C ALA A 594 6.14 -23.59 -10.44
N ALA A 595 5.37 -24.66 -10.68
CA ALA A 595 5.78 -26.03 -10.35
C ALA A 595 7.02 -26.46 -11.15
N GLU A 596 7.05 -26.20 -12.47
CA GLU A 596 8.21 -26.50 -13.33
C GLU A 596 9.47 -25.74 -12.87
N ILE A 597 9.34 -24.48 -12.41
CA ILE A 597 10.45 -23.70 -11.86
C ILE A 597 10.94 -24.30 -10.53
N ARG A 598 10.04 -24.78 -9.66
CA ARG A 598 10.40 -25.42 -8.39
C ARG A 598 11.19 -26.72 -8.58
N GLU A 599 10.98 -27.43 -9.68
CA GLU A 599 11.77 -28.62 -10.05
C GLU A 599 13.25 -28.29 -10.33
N LEU A 600 13.57 -27.03 -10.68
CA LEU A 600 14.96 -26.55 -10.82
C LEU A 600 15.67 -26.32 -9.47
N GLY A 601 15.02 -26.65 -8.35
CA GLY A 601 15.54 -26.42 -7.00
C GLY A 601 15.36 -25.00 -6.49
N LEU A 602 14.62 -24.17 -7.20
CA LEU A 602 14.32 -22.78 -6.87
C LEU A 602 13.04 -22.66 -6.04
N GLU A 603 12.88 -21.53 -5.37
CA GLU A 603 11.62 -21.11 -4.78
C GLU A 603 10.85 -20.29 -5.81
N ALA A 604 9.62 -20.70 -6.14
CA ALA A 604 8.77 -19.97 -7.06
C ALA A 604 7.45 -19.65 -6.35
N THR A 605 7.25 -18.38 -6.05
CA THR A 605 6.07 -17.87 -5.35
C THR A 605 5.13 -17.24 -6.37
N VAL A 606 3.90 -17.72 -6.42
CA VAL A 606 2.88 -17.17 -7.31
C VAL A 606 2.37 -15.88 -6.69
N VAL A 607 2.56 -14.76 -7.40
CA VAL A 607 2.14 -13.42 -6.95
C VAL A 607 0.99 -12.88 -7.77
N ALA A 608 0.66 -13.49 -8.90
CA ALA A 608 -0.66 -13.29 -9.49
C ALA A 608 -1.73 -13.81 -8.52
N GLY A 609 -2.83 -13.08 -8.37
CA GLY A 609 -3.81 -13.29 -7.31
C GLY A 609 -3.47 -12.59 -5.97
N SER A 610 -2.31 -11.96 -5.85
CA SER A 610 -1.94 -11.22 -4.63
C SER A 610 -2.45 -9.78 -4.62
N ALA A 611 -2.42 -9.15 -3.44
CA ALA A 611 -2.79 -7.75 -3.27
C ALA A 611 -1.99 -7.08 -2.15
N ARG A 612 -1.84 -5.76 -2.22
CA ARG A 612 -1.15 -4.96 -1.19
C ARG A 612 -1.84 -5.09 0.17
N GLU A 613 -1.08 -5.16 1.25
CA GLU A 613 -1.56 -5.07 2.62
C GLU A 613 -0.65 -4.17 3.45
N ASP A 614 -1.25 -3.21 4.15
CA ASP A 614 -0.51 -2.32 5.04
C ASP A 614 -0.28 -2.99 6.39
N THR A 615 0.98 -3.34 6.65
CA THR A 615 1.43 -4.06 7.82
C THR A 615 1.95 -3.09 8.88
N SER A 616 1.47 -3.29 10.11
CA SER A 616 1.93 -2.52 11.28
C SER A 616 3.21 -3.12 11.84
N ILE A 617 4.27 -2.33 11.89
CA ILE A 617 5.60 -2.73 12.32
C ILE A 617 6.02 -1.88 13.52
N PHE A 618 6.21 -2.49 14.69
CA PHE A 618 6.83 -1.84 15.84
C PHE A 618 8.36 -1.79 15.68
N VAL A 619 8.96 -0.63 15.94
CA VAL A 619 10.38 -0.36 15.68
C VAL A 619 11.11 -0.04 17.00
N PRO A 620 11.77 -1.04 17.62
CA PRO A 620 12.51 -0.87 18.86
C PRO A 620 13.94 -0.34 18.62
N GLY A 621 14.50 0.36 19.60
CA GLY A 621 15.93 0.71 19.64
C GLY A 621 16.41 1.55 18.44
N TYR A 622 15.61 2.53 18.02
CA TYR A 622 15.82 3.33 16.81
C TYR A 622 16.81 4.48 17.00
N SER A 623 16.75 5.17 18.14
CA SER A 623 17.67 6.25 18.49
C SER A 623 18.33 5.97 19.83
N LYS A 624 19.48 6.59 20.08
CA LYS A 624 20.16 6.57 21.38
C LYS A 624 20.49 7.99 21.82
N ASP A 625 20.32 8.27 23.10
CA ASP A 625 20.72 9.55 23.68
C ASP A 625 22.24 9.63 23.93
N ASP A 626 22.72 10.79 24.39
CA ASP A 626 24.13 11.01 24.73
C ASP A 626 24.62 10.10 25.89
N ALA A 627 23.69 9.55 26.70
CA ALA A 627 23.99 8.59 27.76
C ALA A 627 23.98 7.13 27.26
N GLY A 628 23.69 6.90 25.98
CA GLY A 628 23.61 5.58 25.35
C GLY A 628 22.31 4.83 25.61
N LYS A 629 21.28 5.48 26.19
CA LYS A 629 19.97 4.88 26.38
C LYS A 629 19.21 4.87 25.06
N GLU A 630 18.77 3.68 24.66
CA GLU A 630 18.01 3.49 23.43
C GLU A 630 16.52 3.82 23.62
N ALA A 631 15.92 4.41 22.58
CA ALA A 631 14.50 4.71 22.49
C ALA A 631 13.89 4.06 21.24
N ALA A 632 12.65 3.61 21.35
CA ALA A 632 11.87 3.12 20.22
C ALA A 632 11.39 4.29 19.34
N LEU A 633 11.13 4.03 18.06
CA LEU A 633 10.48 5.02 17.18
C LEU A 633 8.96 5.00 17.36
N GLY A 634 8.39 3.81 17.56
CA GLY A 634 6.94 3.59 17.61
C GLY A 634 6.48 2.55 16.59
N THR A 635 5.23 2.63 16.16
CA THR A 635 4.64 1.73 15.15
C THR A 635 4.55 2.43 13.81
N VAL A 636 5.26 1.89 12.82
CA VAL A 636 5.23 2.33 11.42
C VAL A 636 4.33 1.43 10.59
N GLN A 637 3.81 1.94 9.48
CA GLN A 637 3.06 1.17 8.49
C GLN A 637 3.91 1.03 7.23
N GLN A 638 3.96 -0.17 6.66
CA GLN A 638 4.60 -0.44 5.39
C GLN A 638 3.72 -1.36 4.54
N SER A 639 3.67 -1.10 3.25
CA SER A 639 2.92 -1.94 2.30
C SER A 639 3.68 -3.21 1.92
N TRP A 640 3.08 -4.36 2.21
CA TRP A 640 3.56 -5.71 1.88
C TRP A 640 2.62 -6.38 0.88
N VAL A 641 3.01 -7.52 0.30
CA VAL A 641 2.19 -8.24 -0.68
C VAL A 641 1.52 -9.45 -0.02
N ARG A 642 0.19 -9.44 0.08
CA ARG A 642 -0.58 -10.59 0.55
C ARG A 642 -0.83 -11.60 -0.57
N GLN A 643 -0.22 -12.77 -0.47
CA GLN A 643 -0.45 -13.92 -1.33
C GLN A 643 -1.89 -14.41 -1.24
N ASP A 644 -2.38 -15.01 -2.33
CA ASP A 644 -3.72 -15.61 -2.43
C ASP A 644 -4.88 -14.68 -2.02
N ALA A 645 -4.67 -13.37 -2.04
CA ALA A 645 -5.66 -12.38 -1.62
C ALA A 645 -6.95 -12.49 -2.46
N ALA A 646 -6.82 -12.73 -3.76
CA ALA A 646 -7.96 -12.92 -4.67
C ALA A 646 -8.82 -14.12 -4.23
N ASP A 647 -8.21 -15.28 -3.97
CA ASP A 647 -8.93 -16.50 -3.60
C ASP A 647 -9.52 -16.40 -2.18
N ALA A 648 -8.78 -15.78 -1.24
CA ALA A 648 -9.26 -15.53 0.11
C ALA A 648 -10.47 -14.58 0.14
N VAL A 649 -10.38 -13.46 -0.60
CA VAL A 649 -11.45 -12.46 -0.72
C VAL A 649 -12.66 -13.06 -1.41
N SER A 650 -12.47 -13.71 -2.56
CA SER A 650 -13.56 -14.36 -3.30
C SER A 650 -14.24 -15.44 -2.44
N GLY A 651 -13.47 -16.33 -1.80
CA GLY A 651 -14.01 -17.39 -0.95
C GLY A 651 -14.83 -16.86 0.23
N SER A 652 -14.26 -15.92 1.00
CA SER A 652 -14.90 -15.35 2.18
C SER A 652 -16.16 -14.54 1.83
N LEU A 653 -16.07 -13.63 0.86
CA LEU A 653 -17.18 -12.78 0.47
C LEU A 653 -18.30 -13.56 -0.24
N THR A 654 -17.96 -14.57 -1.03
CA THR A 654 -18.97 -15.49 -1.58
C THR A 654 -19.70 -16.23 -0.45
N GLY A 655 -18.98 -16.71 0.57
CA GLY A 655 -19.57 -17.33 1.77
C GLY A 655 -20.53 -16.39 2.51
N THR A 656 -20.12 -15.14 2.75
CA THR A 656 -20.96 -14.11 3.38
C THR A 656 -22.22 -13.83 2.57
N ASN A 657 -22.09 -13.65 1.25
CA ASN A 657 -23.23 -13.41 0.36
C ASN A 657 -24.21 -14.62 0.32
N VAL A 658 -23.69 -15.86 0.29
CA VAL A 658 -24.53 -17.06 0.37
C VAL A 658 -25.25 -17.14 1.72
N THR A 659 -24.59 -16.78 2.81
CA THR A 659 -25.18 -16.75 4.16
C THR A 659 -26.29 -15.70 4.26
N LEU A 660 -26.09 -14.51 3.70
CA LEU A 660 -27.12 -13.48 3.59
C LEU A 660 -28.34 -13.98 2.79
N LEU A 661 -28.11 -14.60 1.63
CA LEU A 661 -29.17 -15.21 0.81
C LEU A 661 -29.93 -16.29 1.59
N PHE A 662 -29.21 -17.15 2.31
CA PHE A 662 -29.80 -18.21 3.11
C PHE A 662 -30.66 -17.65 4.24
N LEU A 663 -30.18 -16.63 4.98
CA LEU A 663 -30.93 -16.01 6.07
C LEU A 663 -32.19 -15.28 5.61
N THR A 664 -32.11 -14.53 4.51
CA THR A 664 -33.28 -13.83 3.96
C THR A 664 -34.38 -14.81 3.57
N LEU A 665 -34.02 -15.88 2.85
CA LEU A 665 -34.98 -16.88 2.39
C LEU A 665 -35.45 -17.82 3.50
N LEU A 666 -34.57 -18.20 4.43
CA LEU A 666 -34.96 -18.96 5.61
C LEU A 666 -35.95 -18.19 6.46
N GLY A 667 -35.68 -16.90 6.75
CA GLY A 667 -36.59 -16.01 7.47
C GLY A 667 -37.95 -15.92 6.79
N ALA A 668 -37.98 -15.65 5.48
CA ALA A 668 -39.21 -15.59 4.70
C ALA A 668 -39.98 -16.93 4.69
N THR A 669 -39.28 -18.05 4.64
CA THR A 669 -39.90 -19.38 4.60
C THR A 669 -40.47 -19.77 5.97
N LEU A 670 -39.76 -19.49 7.06
CA LEU A 670 -40.26 -19.71 8.42
C LEU A 670 -41.50 -18.86 8.70
N LEU A 671 -41.48 -17.59 8.28
CA LEU A 671 -42.62 -16.69 8.38
C LEU A 671 -43.82 -17.20 7.55
N THR A 672 -43.58 -17.67 6.34
CA THR A 672 -44.61 -18.31 5.51
C THR A 672 -45.17 -19.55 6.21
N GLY A 673 -44.32 -20.38 6.80
CA GLY A 673 -44.72 -21.52 7.62
C GLY A 673 -45.67 -21.12 8.76
N ALA A 674 -45.32 -20.08 9.52
CA ALA A 674 -46.18 -19.52 10.55
C ALA A 674 -47.54 -19.05 9.98
N SER A 675 -47.53 -18.34 8.84
CA SER A 675 -48.77 -17.93 8.15
C SER A 675 -49.64 -19.12 7.74
N THR A 676 -49.05 -20.20 7.22
CA THR A 676 -49.80 -21.41 6.78
C THR A 676 -50.44 -22.15 7.95
N VAL A 677 -49.78 -22.21 9.11
CA VAL A 677 -50.31 -22.80 10.35
C VAL A 677 -51.47 -21.96 10.89
N SER A 678 -51.38 -20.63 10.82
CA SER A 678 -52.47 -19.75 11.22
C SER A 678 -53.68 -19.85 10.28
N TYR A 679 -53.44 -19.98 8.97
CA TYR A 679 -54.48 -20.16 7.96
C TYR A 679 -55.31 -21.44 8.18
N ILE A 680 -54.66 -22.58 8.45
CA ILE A 680 -55.37 -23.87 8.54
C ILE A 680 -56.36 -23.92 9.71
N ARG A 681 -56.13 -23.11 10.74
CA ARG A 681 -57.01 -23.06 11.91
C ARG A 681 -58.38 -22.47 11.58
N GLN A 682 -58.45 -21.50 10.67
CA GLN A 682 -59.72 -20.94 10.21
C GLN A 682 -60.56 -21.98 9.46
N ARG A 683 -59.90 -22.87 8.72
CA ARG A 683 -60.54 -24.00 8.04
C ARG A 683 -60.96 -25.16 8.95
N ARG A 684 -60.72 -25.10 10.27
CA ARG A 684 -61.27 -26.12 11.19
C ARG A 684 -62.79 -26.13 11.21
N ARG A 685 -63.45 -24.98 11.00
CA ARG A 685 -64.91 -24.90 10.88
C ARG A 685 -65.40 -25.68 9.65
N GLU A 686 -64.73 -25.50 8.51
CA GLU A 686 -64.99 -26.25 7.28
C GLU A 686 -64.67 -27.75 7.42
N ALA A 687 -63.58 -28.11 8.11
CA ALA A 687 -63.26 -29.50 8.40
C ALA A 687 -64.33 -30.16 9.30
N GLY A 688 -64.93 -29.38 10.21
CA GLY A 688 -66.05 -29.81 11.06
C GLY A 688 -67.31 -30.09 10.24
N THR A 689 -67.67 -29.20 9.31
CA THR A 689 -68.83 -29.42 8.42
C THR A 689 -68.58 -30.60 7.47
N LEU A 690 -67.38 -30.74 6.89
CA LEU A 690 -67.02 -31.90 6.06
C LEU A 690 -67.12 -33.22 6.84
N ARG A 691 -66.70 -33.23 8.11
CA ARG A 691 -66.80 -34.41 8.96
C ARG A 691 -68.24 -34.71 9.36
N ALA A 692 -69.07 -33.69 9.61
CA ALA A 692 -70.51 -33.86 9.82
C ALA A 692 -71.22 -34.42 8.58
N MET A 693 -70.72 -34.10 7.38
CA MET A 693 -71.15 -34.71 6.10
C MET A 693 -70.54 -36.10 5.84
N GLY A 694 -69.89 -36.73 6.83
CA GLY A 694 -69.40 -38.12 6.75
C GLY A 694 -67.97 -38.31 6.22
N TRP A 695 -67.19 -37.24 6.02
CA TRP A 695 -65.81 -37.39 5.53
C TRP A 695 -64.87 -37.93 6.62
N THR A 696 -64.00 -38.88 6.24
CA THR A 696 -62.98 -39.43 7.15
C THR A 696 -61.84 -38.45 7.38
N GLN A 697 -61.18 -38.56 8.55
CA GLN A 697 -60.07 -37.70 8.93
C GLN A 697 -58.88 -37.77 7.95
N LYS A 698 -58.63 -38.95 7.36
CA LYS A 698 -57.58 -39.14 6.33
C LYS A 698 -57.93 -38.36 5.06
N ARG A 699 -59.20 -38.42 4.62
CA ARG A 699 -59.68 -37.73 3.43
C ARG A 699 -59.65 -36.20 3.58
N ILE A 700 -59.99 -35.68 4.76
CA ILE A 700 -59.89 -34.24 5.06
C ILE A 700 -58.42 -33.76 5.03
N ARG A 701 -57.49 -34.57 5.55
CA ARG A 701 -56.05 -34.23 5.49
C ARG A 701 -55.51 -34.25 4.06
N SER A 702 -55.85 -35.26 3.27
CA SER A 702 -55.49 -35.32 1.83
C SER A 702 -56.02 -34.10 1.09
N TRP A 703 -57.29 -33.75 1.32
CA TRP A 703 -57.94 -32.60 0.68
C TRP A 703 -57.20 -31.27 0.91
N VAL A 704 -56.67 -31.06 2.12
CA VAL A 704 -55.84 -29.89 2.45
C VAL A 704 -54.43 -30.01 1.84
N LEU A 705 -53.79 -31.17 1.95
CA LEU A 705 -52.45 -31.39 1.40
C LEU A 705 -52.40 -31.23 -0.12
N GLU A 706 -53.45 -31.64 -0.83
CA GLU A 706 -53.61 -31.42 -2.27
C GLU A 706 -53.63 -29.92 -2.63
N GLU A 707 -54.15 -29.05 -1.75
CA GLU A 707 -54.14 -27.60 -1.97
C GLU A 707 -52.75 -27.00 -1.76
N PHE A 708 -52.03 -27.43 -0.72
CA PHE A 708 -50.65 -27.03 -0.49
C PHE A 708 -49.67 -27.60 -1.53
N ALA A 709 -49.98 -28.76 -2.12
CA ALA A 709 -49.18 -29.36 -3.19
C ALA A 709 -49.09 -28.44 -4.42
N VAL A 710 -50.11 -27.63 -4.70
CA VAL A 710 -50.08 -26.62 -5.79
C VAL A 710 -49.05 -25.53 -5.50
N GLY A 711 -49.01 -25.02 -4.27
CA GLY A 711 -48.00 -24.04 -3.84
C GLY A 711 -46.59 -24.63 -3.82
N ALA A 712 -46.44 -25.88 -3.36
CA ALA A 712 -45.18 -26.61 -3.37
C ALA A 712 -44.68 -26.86 -4.80
N ALA A 713 -45.56 -27.21 -5.74
CA ALA A 713 -45.23 -27.38 -7.15
C ALA A 713 -44.79 -26.06 -7.80
N ALA A 714 -45.45 -24.95 -7.48
CA ALA A 714 -45.06 -23.62 -7.96
C ALA A 714 -43.68 -23.20 -7.41
N LEU A 715 -43.42 -23.43 -6.12
CA LEU A 715 -42.11 -23.19 -5.50
C LEU A 715 -41.02 -24.08 -6.11
N ALA A 716 -41.31 -25.35 -6.35
CA ALA A 716 -40.39 -26.28 -7.00
C ALA A 716 -40.07 -25.86 -8.44
N ALA A 717 -41.08 -25.45 -9.22
CA ALA A 717 -40.88 -24.96 -10.58
C ALA A 717 -40.02 -23.68 -10.60
N ALA A 718 -40.31 -22.72 -9.72
CA ALA A 718 -39.52 -21.52 -9.58
C ALA A 718 -38.07 -21.83 -9.12
N GLY A 719 -37.90 -22.75 -8.17
CA GLY A 719 -36.58 -23.16 -7.68
C GLY A 719 -35.74 -23.86 -8.76
N ILE A 720 -36.35 -24.75 -9.55
CA ILE A 720 -35.70 -25.41 -10.69
C ILE A 720 -35.29 -24.37 -11.74
N LEU A 721 -36.20 -23.47 -12.12
CA LEU A 721 -35.92 -22.44 -13.12
C LEU A 721 -34.78 -21.52 -12.68
N LEU A 722 -34.79 -21.05 -11.42
CA LEU A 722 -33.72 -20.21 -10.89
C LEU A 722 -32.40 -20.97 -10.76
N SER A 723 -32.42 -22.24 -10.39
CA SER A 723 -31.22 -23.07 -10.32
C SER A 723 -30.58 -23.28 -11.69
N LEU A 724 -31.41 -23.46 -12.74
CA LEU A 724 -30.95 -23.56 -14.12
C LEU A 724 -30.44 -22.23 -14.68
N LEU A 725 -30.91 -21.10 -14.16
CA LEU A 725 -30.47 -19.78 -14.59
C LEU A 725 -29.21 -19.31 -13.86
N SER A 726 -29.10 -19.61 -12.56
CA SER A 726 -27.98 -19.15 -11.72
C SER A 726 -26.73 -20.02 -11.81
N TRP A 727 -26.88 -21.30 -12.19
CA TRP A 727 -25.79 -22.30 -12.19
C TRP A 727 -25.02 -22.37 -10.87
N ASN A 728 -25.69 -22.03 -9.76
CA ASN A 728 -25.08 -21.93 -8.44
C ASN A 728 -25.67 -22.98 -7.49
N LEU A 729 -24.80 -23.81 -6.91
CA LEU A 729 -25.17 -24.88 -5.98
C LEU A 729 -25.88 -24.33 -4.72
N ALA A 730 -25.52 -23.12 -4.28
CA ALA A 730 -26.18 -22.46 -3.16
C ALA A 730 -27.67 -22.17 -3.45
N THR A 731 -28.01 -21.76 -4.68
CA THR A 731 -29.41 -21.55 -5.08
C THR A 731 -30.21 -22.86 -4.97
N VAL A 732 -29.62 -23.98 -5.40
CA VAL A 732 -30.25 -25.31 -5.29
C VAL A 732 -30.51 -25.66 -3.82
N MET A 733 -29.49 -25.55 -2.96
CA MET A 733 -29.63 -25.89 -1.54
C MET A 733 -30.69 -25.04 -0.85
N VAL A 734 -30.72 -23.73 -1.15
CA VAL A 734 -31.71 -22.83 -0.58
C VAL A 734 -33.11 -23.18 -1.08
N SER A 735 -33.31 -23.40 -2.39
CA SER A 735 -34.61 -23.78 -2.97
C SER A 735 -35.14 -25.11 -2.42
N VAL A 736 -34.27 -26.11 -2.24
CA VAL A 736 -34.65 -27.41 -1.65
C VAL A 736 -35.02 -27.25 -0.18
N SER A 737 -34.23 -26.52 0.60
CA SER A 737 -34.50 -26.25 2.02
C SER A 737 -35.83 -25.53 2.20
N MET A 738 -36.08 -24.54 1.35
CA MET A 738 -37.30 -23.76 1.31
C MET A 738 -38.53 -24.61 0.98
N LEU A 739 -38.43 -25.48 -0.03
CA LEU A 739 -39.49 -26.44 -0.38
C LEU A 739 -39.75 -27.41 0.77
N ALA A 740 -38.69 -27.91 1.43
CA ALA A 740 -38.81 -28.83 2.55
C ALA A 740 -39.49 -28.18 3.76
N ILE A 741 -39.11 -26.94 4.12
CA ILE A 741 -39.75 -26.19 5.21
C ILE A 741 -41.21 -25.89 4.88
N TYR A 742 -41.53 -25.48 3.64
CA TYR A 742 -42.90 -25.24 3.21
C TYR A 742 -43.75 -26.52 3.29
N ALA A 743 -43.24 -27.65 2.78
CA ALA A 743 -43.91 -28.94 2.84
C ALA A 743 -44.07 -29.45 4.28
N GLY A 744 -43.05 -29.26 5.12
CA GLY A 744 -43.08 -29.60 6.54
C GLY A 744 -44.13 -28.78 7.30
N ALA A 745 -44.21 -27.46 7.03
CA ALA A 745 -45.24 -26.59 7.58
C ALA A 745 -46.65 -27.02 7.14
N ALA A 746 -46.84 -27.35 5.86
CA ALA A 746 -48.09 -27.89 5.34
C ALA A 746 -48.49 -29.22 6.00
N TYR A 747 -47.52 -30.11 6.23
CA TYR A 747 -47.73 -31.39 6.92
C TYR A 747 -48.13 -31.19 8.39
N LEU A 748 -47.41 -30.33 9.12
CA LEU A 748 -47.73 -29.99 10.50
C LEU A 748 -49.11 -29.32 10.61
N ALA A 749 -49.42 -28.40 9.70
CA ALA A 749 -50.73 -27.76 9.58
C ALA A 749 -51.84 -28.80 9.36
N ALA A 750 -51.63 -29.76 8.44
CA ALA A 750 -52.60 -30.83 8.18
C ALA A 750 -52.78 -31.78 9.39
N ARG A 751 -51.73 -32.03 10.18
CA ARG A 751 -51.83 -32.83 11.42
C ARG A 751 -52.67 -32.13 12.49
N GLN A 752 -52.59 -30.81 12.58
CA GLN A 752 -53.31 -29.99 13.56
C GLN A 752 -54.82 -29.84 13.30
N LEU A 753 -55.34 -30.36 12.18
CA LEU A 753 -56.78 -30.46 11.88
C LEU A 753 -57.52 -31.49 12.76
N ARG A 754 -57.33 -31.49 14.09
CA ARG A 754 -58.10 -32.37 15.00
C ARG A 754 -59.46 -31.73 15.31
N HIS A 755 -60.51 -32.55 15.24
CA HIS A 755 -61.84 -32.16 15.69
C HIS A 755 -61.82 -31.96 17.21
N ARG A 756 -62.24 -30.79 17.68
CA ARG A 756 -62.81 -30.65 19.02
C ARG A 756 -64.32 -30.55 18.81
N VAL A 757 -65.07 -31.43 19.45
CA VAL A 757 -66.50 -31.21 19.67
C VAL A 757 -66.56 -29.97 20.55
N VAL A 758 -67.04 -28.86 19.99
CA VAL A 758 -67.46 -27.72 20.82
C VAL A 758 -68.82 -28.14 21.34
N VAL A 759 -68.85 -28.58 22.60
CA VAL A 759 -70.12 -28.69 23.33
C VAL A 759 -70.49 -27.26 23.66
N ASP A 760 -71.66 -26.79 23.22
CA ASP A 760 -72.24 -25.54 23.73
C ASP A 760 -72.45 -25.75 25.23
N GLN A 761 -71.52 -25.23 26.02
CA GLN A 761 -71.69 -25.14 27.46
C GLN A 761 -72.39 -23.82 27.75
N GLU A 762 -73.35 -23.84 28.68
CA GLU A 762 -73.94 -22.61 29.22
C GLU A 762 -72.84 -21.65 29.69
N PRO A 763 -73.05 -20.32 29.59
CA PRO A 763 -72.06 -19.34 30.01
C PRO A 763 -71.78 -19.52 31.50
N GLN A 764 -70.70 -20.22 31.86
CA GLN A 764 -70.24 -20.27 33.23
C GLN A 764 -69.53 -18.96 33.54
N HIS A 765 -69.93 -18.32 34.63
CA HIS A 765 -69.22 -17.20 35.22
C HIS A 765 -67.86 -17.73 35.71
N ASP A 766 -66.80 -17.45 34.96
CA ASP A 766 -65.43 -17.84 35.32
C ASP A 766 -64.80 -16.67 36.08
N ASP A 767 -64.74 -16.78 37.40
CA ASP A 767 -64.16 -15.78 38.32
C ASP A 767 -62.68 -15.44 38.03
N ARG A 768 -62.04 -16.21 37.13
CA ARG A 768 -60.67 -15.97 36.66
C ARG A 768 -60.58 -14.94 35.53
N LEU A 769 -61.71 -14.40 35.06
CA LEU A 769 -61.76 -13.43 33.98
C LEU A 769 -61.45 -12.01 34.51
N VAL A 770 -60.37 -11.42 34.02
CA VAL A 770 -59.95 -10.05 34.34
C VAL A 770 -61.05 -9.05 33.96
N MET A 771 -61.42 -8.19 34.91
CA MET A 771 -62.38 -7.10 34.70
C MET A 771 -61.84 -6.12 33.65
N VAL A 772 -62.71 -5.70 32.73
CA VAL A 772 -62.32 -4.89 31.57
C VAL A 772 -62.64 -3.44 31.86
N ASP A 773 -61.65 -2.70 32.34
CA ASP A 773 -61.80 -1.30 32.74
C ASP A 773 -61.03 -0.34 31.81
N SER A 774 -60.20 -0.87 30.91
CA SER A 774 -59.36 -0.09 30.00
C SER A 774 -59.08 -0.81 28.67
N PRO A 775 -58.68 -0.07 27.60
CA PRO A 775 -58.23 -0.68 26.35
C PRO A 775 -57.09 -1.69 26.52
N LEU A 776 -56.22 -1.50 27.51
CA LEU A 776 -55.10 -2.39 27.83
C LEU A 776 -55.56 -3.70 28.50
N THR A 777 -56.44 -3.61 29.50
CA THR A 777 -57.00 -4.81 30.18
C THR A 777 -57.83 -5.64 29.20
N PHE A 778 -58.53 -4.95 28.29
CA PHE A 778 -59.22 -5.58 27.17
C PHE A 778 -58.27 -6.33 26.22
N ALA A 779 -57.18 -5.69 25.80
CA ALA A 779 -56.16 -6.30 24.94
C ALA A 779 -55.50 -7.53 25.59
N ASN A 780 -55.18 -7.46 26.90
CA ASN A 780 -54.61 -8.59 27.64
C ASN A 780 -55.58 -9.79 27.72
N ARG A 781 -56.88 -9.52 27.92
CA ARG A 781 -57.94 -10.55 27.87
C ARG A 781 -58.04 -11.18 26.47
N GLN A 782 -57.81 -10.40 25.43
CA GLN A 782 -57.85 -10.90 24.05
C GLN A 782 -56.70 -11.85 23.70
N LEU A 783 -55.50 -11.59 24.23
CA LEU A 783 -54.34 -12.48 24.09
C LEU A 783 -54.52 -13.80 24.85
N THR A 784 -55.08 -13.72 26.07
CA THR A 784 -55.29 -14.90 26.91
C THR A 784 -56.44 -15.79 26.44
N THR A 785 -57.39 -15.24 25.68
CA THR A 785 -58.46 -16.01 25.03
C THR A 785 -58.00 -16.60 23.69
N ASN A 786 -57.16 -15.89 22.93
CA ASN A 786 -56.64 -16.33 21.63
C ASN A 786 -55.16 -16.78 21.65
N ARG A 787 -54.71 -17.38 22.77
CA ARG A 787 -53.30 -17.69 23.08
C ARG A 787 -52.48 -18.22 21.91
N PHE A 788 -53.04 -19.14 21.13
CA PHE A 788 -52.32 -19.77 20.02
C PHE A 788 -52.13 -18.86 18.80
N ASN A 789 -53.10 -17.99 18.47
CA ASN A 789 -52.93 -17.06 17.35
C ASN A 789 -51.92 -15.97 17.76
N SER A 790 -52.09 -15.40 18.95
CA SER A 790 -51.16 -14.44 19.52
C SER A 790 -49.76 -15.01 19.70
N ALA A 791 -49.62 -16.29 20.08
CA ALA A 791 -48.32 -16.97 20.12
C ALA A 791 -47.72 -17.18 18.72
N SER A 792 -48.54 -17.54 17.72
CA SER A 792 -48.03 -17.69 16.33
C SER A 792 -47.54 -16.37 15.75
N LEU A 793 -48.23 -15.26 16.05
CA LEU A 793 -47.83 -13.92 15.65
C LEU A 793 -46.59 -13.48 16.44
N ALA A 794 -46.51 -13.75 17.74
CA ALA A 794 -45.34 -13.46 18.56
C ALA A 794 -44.09 -14.24 18.07
N VAL A 795 -44.24 -15.51 17.69
CA VAL A 795 -43.16 -16.29 17.08
C VAL A 795 -42.75 -15.71 15.73
N ALA A 796 -43.71 -15.33 14.87
CA ALA A 796 -43.40 -14.69 13.59
C ALA A 796 -42.64 -13.36 13.78
N VAL A 797 -43.08 -12.51 14.70
CA VAL A 797 -42.41 -11.23 15.02
C VAL A 797 -41.04 -11.47 15.65
N GLY A 798 -40.88 -12.49 16.49
CA GLY A 798 -39.59 -12.87 17.07
C GLY A 798 -38.61 -13.41 16.02
N VAL A 799 -39.07 -14.27 15.11
CA VAL A 799 -38.26 -14.75 13.96
C VAL A 799 -37.88 -13.60 13.04
N PHE A 800 -38.80 -12.66 12.80
CA PHE A 800 -38.50 -11.43 12.06
C PHE A 800 -37.38 -10.62 12.76
N GLY A 801 -37.51 -10.34 14.06
CA GLY A 801 -36.47 -9.63 14.82
C GLY A 801 -35.12 -10.34 14.81
N ALA A 802 -35.10 -11.66 14.97
CA ALA A 802 -33.89 -12.47 14.92
C ALA A 802 -33.22 -12.43 13.53
N ALA A 803 -34.01 -12.52 12.46
CA ALA A 803 -33.51 -12.45 11.09
C ALA A 803 -32.96 -11.06 10.76
N VAL A 804 -33.64 -9.98 11.15
CA VAL A 804 -33.14 -8.61 10.95
C VAL A 804 -31.83 -8.38 11.70
N GLY A 805 -31.74 -8.85 12.95
CA GLY A 805 -30.50 -8.76 13.73
C GLY A 805 -29.33 -9.52 13.09
N ALA A 806 -29.56 -10.75 12.61
CA ALA A 806 -28.53 -11.54 11.93
C ALA A 806 -28.08 -10.91 10.60
N LEU A 807 -29.00 -10.34 9.81
CA LEU A 807 -28.67 -9.64 8.56
C LEU A 807 -27.79 -8.40 8.84
N ILE A 808 -28.14 -7.61 9.86
CA ILE A 808 -27.34 -6.43 10.23
C ILE A 808 -25.97 -6.83 10.76
N ALA A 809 -25.88 -7.91 11.54
CA ALA A 809 -24.60 -8.43 12.03
C ALA A 809 -23.65 -8.78 10.88
N LEU A 810 -24.16 -9.50 9.87
CA LEU A 810 -23.38 -9.85 8.68
C LEU A 810 -22.98 -8.63 7.85
N LEU A 811 -23.86 -7.63 7.69
CA LEU A 811 -23.52 -6.40 6.97
C LEU A 811 -22.37 -5.63 7.65
N ILE A 812 -22.35 -5.59 8.99
CA ILE A 812 -21.27 -4.96 9.76
C ILE A 812 -19.96 -5.75 9.62
N ASP A 813 -20.04 -7.07 9.46
CA ASP A 813 -18.88 -7.95 9.38
C ASP A 813 -18.24 -8.01 7.98
N ILE A 814 -18.93 -7.54 6.91
CA ILE A 814 -18.42 -7.58 5.52
C ILE A 814 -16.97 -7.07 5.39
N PRO A 815 -16.60 -5.87 5.89
CA PRO A 815 -15.24 -5.36 5.73
C PRO A 815 -14.19 -6.23 6.43
N ARG A 816 -14.56 -6.82 7.58
CA ARG A 816 -13.67 -7.70 8.34
C ARG A 816 -13.53 -9.07 7.68
N ALA A 817 -14.65 -9.64 7.22
CA ALA A 817 -14.68 -10.90 6.51
C ALA A 817 -13.88 -10.83 5.20
N ALA A 818 -13.86 -9.67 4.54
CA ALA A 818 -13.07 -9.46 3.34
C ALA A 818 -11.55 -9.61 3.58
N GLY A 819 -11.06 -9.30 4.78
CA GLY A 819 -9.64 -9.36 5.14
C GLY A 819 -8.92 -7.99 5.11
N ALA A 820 -7.61 -7.98 5.30
CA ALA A 820 -6.82 -6.75 5.47
C ALA A 820 -6.19 -6.16 4.18
N SER A 821 -6.25 -6.88 3.05
CA SER A 821 -5.65 -6.43 1.78
C SER A 821 -6.38 -5.24 1.13
N ALA A 822 -5.71 -4.46 0.28
CA ALA A 822 -6.33 -3.41 -0.52
C ALA A 822 -7.45 -3.95 -1.43
N LEU A 823 -7.29 -5.18 -1.95
CA LEU A 823 -8.29 -5.86 -2.75
C LEU A 823 -9.57 -6.17 -1.95
N SER A 824 -9.44 -6.49 -0.67
CA SER A 824 -10.59 -6.77 0.19
C SER A 824 -11.46 -5.54 0.39
N GLY A 825 -10.85 -4.36 0.57
CA GLY A 825 -11.57 -3.09 0.70
C GLY A 825 -12.39 -2.76 -0.56
N LEU A 826 -11.78 -2.91 -1.75
CA LEU A 826 -12.45 -2.70 -3.03
C LEU A 826 -13.56 -3.73 -3.27
N ALA A 827 -13.27 -5.01 -3.01
CA ALA A 827 -14.23 -6.09 -3.16
C ALA A 827 -15.42 -5.94 -2.20
N ALA A 828 -15.17 -5.63 -0.93
CA ALA A 828 -16.20 -5.32 0.07
C ALA A 828 -17.10 -4.16 -0.38
N ALA A 829 -16.50 -3.07 -0.88
CA ALA A 829 -17.25 -1.92 -1.40
C ALA A 829 -18.15 -2.30 -2.59
N SER A 830 -17.64 -3.14 -3.51
CA SER A 830 -18.39 -3.60 -4.69
C SER A 830 -19.64 -4.42 -4.35
N ILE A 831 -19.59 -5.23 -3.28
CA ILE A 831 -20.72 -6.08 -2.85
C ILE A 831 -21.63 -5.41 -1.83
N THR A 832 -21.17 -4.35 -1.16
CA THR A 832 -21.92 -3.71 -0.05
C THR A 832 -23.30 -3.25 -0.52
N PHE A 833 -23.40 -2.56 -1.66
CA PHE A 833 -24.69 -2.07 -2.16
C PHE A 833 -25.67 -3.21 -2.50
N PRO A 834 -25.31 -4.23 -3.31
CA PRO A 834 -26.16 -5.42 -3.50
C PRO A 834 -26.55 -6.12 -2.19
N SER A 835 -25.63 -6.27 -1.25
CA SER A 835 -25.90 -6.96 0.02
C SER A 835 -26.83 -6.17 0.94
N VAL A 836 -26.71 -4.84 0.96
CA VAL A 836 -27.66 -3.96 1.65
C VAL A 836 -29.04 -4.04 1.00
N LEU A 837 -29.13 -4.02 -0.34
CA LEU A 837 -30.40 -4.22 -1.04
C LEU A 837 -31.04 -5.56 -0.68
N LEU A 838 -30.27 -6.65 -0.68
CA LEU A 838 -30.74 -7.98 -0.29
C LEU A 838 -31.27 -7.99 1.15
N ALA A 839 -30.56 -7.38 2.08
CA ALA A 839 -30.99 -7.25 3.48
C ALA A 839 -32.28 -6.42 3.61
N VAL A 840 -32.37 -5.28 2.92
CA VAL A 840 -33.58 -4.42 2.90
C VAL A 840 -34.77 -5.17 2.32
N PHE A 841 -34.58 -5.91 1.21
CA PHE A 841 -35.63 -6.75 0.66
C PHE A 841 -36.06 -7.86 1.64
N GLY A 842 -35.10 -8.51 2.32
CA GLY A 842 -35.39 -9.46 3.38
C GLY A 842 -36.23 -8.88 4.52
N VAL A 843 -35.88 -7.67 4.98
CA VAL A 843 -36.64 -6.91 6.00
C VAL A 843 -38.05 -6.59 5.49
N LEU A 844 -38.20 -6.09 4.26
CA LEU A 844 -39.50 -5.75 3.67
C LEU A 844 -40.39 -6.97 3.49
N VAL A 845 -39.83 -8.08 2.99
CA VAL A 845 -40.55 -9.35 2.83
C VAL A 845 -40.96 -9.89 4.21
N GLY A 846 -40.06 -9.87 5.19
CA GLY A 846 -40.37 -10.29 6.56
C GLY A 846 -41.48 -9.45 7.20
N LEU A 847 -41.42 -8.13 7.02
CA LEU A 847 -42.45 -7.20 7.47
C LEU A 847 -43.79 -7.48 6.76
N LEU A 848 -43.80 -7.64 5.44
CA LEU A 848 -45.02 -7.97 4.68
C LEU A 848 -45.63 -9.29 5.15
N LEU A 849 -44.83 -10.34 5.36
CA LEU A 849 -45.32 -11.65 5.82
C LEU A 849 -45.87 -11.60 7.26
N THR A 850 -45.25 -10.83 8.16
CA THR A 850 -45.79 -10.63 9.52
C THR A 850 -47.09 -9.83 9.49
N LEU A 851 -47.20 -8.80 8.63
CA LEU A 851 -48.43 -8.03 8.44
C LEU A 851 -49.56 -8.87 7.83
N VAL A 852 -49.24 -9.72 6.86
CA VAL A 852 -50.19 -10.68 6.27
C VAL A 852 -50.68 -11.66 7.33
N THR A 853 -49.79 -12.16 8.18
CA THR A 853 -50.14 -13.02 9.32
C THR A 853 -51.07 -12.30 10.30
N GLY A 854 -50.78 -11.05 10.65
CA GLY A 854 -51.63 -10.22 11.51
C GLY A 854 -53.02 -9.96 10.90
N ARG A 855 -53.10 -9.75 9.57
CA ARG A 855 -54.36 -9.57 8.83
C ARG A 855 -55.33 -10.74 8.98
N PHE A 856 -54.82 -11.97 9.17
CA PHE A 856 -55.67 -13.14 9.39
C PHE A 856 -56.39 -13.10 10.73
N GLU A 857 -55.73 -12.65 11.80
CA GLU A 857 -56.40 -12.50 13.08
C GLU A 857 -57.55 -11.50 13.01
N LEU A 858 -57.37 -10.44 12.24
CA LEU A 858 -58.35 -9.36 12.11
C LEU A 858 -59.62 -9.82 11.41
N HIS A 859 -59.50 -10.64 10.37
CA HIS A 859 -60.67 -11.23 9.72
C HIS A 859 -61.50 -12.09 10.69
N ALA A 860 -60.85 -12.86 11.56
CA ALA A 860 -61.53 -13.64 12.59
C ALA A 860 -62.17 -12.77 13.69
N LYS A 861 -61.63 -11.56 13.91
CA LYS A 861 -62.08 -10.61 14.94
C LYS A 861 -63.15 -9.61 14.44
N ARG A 862 -63.48 -9.59 13.14
CA ARG A 862 -64.42 -8.61 12.55
C ARG A 862 -65.82 -8.63 13.18
N GLU A 863 -66.36 -9.82 13.43
CA GLU A 863 -67.71 -9.98 14.00
C GLU A 863 -67.78 -9.31 15.38
N TYR A 864 -66.82 -9.62 16.24
CA TYR A 864 -66.73 -9.07 17.59
C TYR A 864 -66.42 -7.56 17.63
N ILE A 865 -65.52 -7.06 16.76
CA ILE A 865 -65.25 -5.62 16.63
C ILE A 865 -66.51 -4.87 16.18
N GLY A 866 -67.33 -5.49 15.32
CA GLY A 866 -68.64 -4.96 14.94
C GLY A 866 -69.60 -4.88 16.13
N THR A 867 -69.62 -5.90 16.98
CA THR A 867 -70.41 -5.88 18.22
C THR A 867 -69.93 -4.82 19.21
N LEU A 868 -68.61 -4.65 19.39
CA LEU A 868 -68.04 -3.58 20.23
C LEU A 868 -68.42 -2.19 19.74
N ARG A 869 -68.37 -1.97 18.42
CA ARG A 869 -68.79 -0.71 17.81
C ARG A 869 -70.29 -0.46 18.02
N ALA A 870 -71.12 -1.51 17.94
CA ALA A 870 -72.55 -1.44 18.24
C ALA A 870 -72.83 -1.19 19.73
N MET A 871 -71.95 -1.65 20.63
CA MET A 871 -71.97 -1.38 22.07
C MET A 871 -71.45 0.02 22.46
N GLY A 872 -71.15 0.90 21.49
CA GLY A 872 -70.80 2.31 21.73
C GLY A 872 -69.30 2.62 21.86
N TRP A 873 -68.40 1.69 21.52
CA TRP A 873 -66.96 1.94 21.59
C TRP A 873 -66.49 2.90 20.48
N ASN A 874 -65.78 3.97 20.86
CA ASN A 874 -65.23 4.97 19.94
C ASN A 874 -64.14 4.34 19.02
N PRO A 875 -64.12 4.66 17.70
CA PRO A 875 -63.01 4.35 16.80
C PRO A 875 -61.60 4.57 17.37
N ASP A 876 -61.38 5.61 18.18
CA ASP A 876 -60.07 5.88 18.79
C ASP A 876 -59.71 4.86 19.88
N MET A 877 -60.68 4.43 20.68
CA MET A 877 -60.50 3.38 21.68
C MET A 877 -60.21 2.03 21.01
N LEU A 878 -60.86 1.72 19.88
CA LEU A 878 -60.56 0.53 19.08
C LEU A 878 -59.15 0.60 18.47
N GLY A 879 -58.68 1.80 18.10
CA GLY A 879 -57.30 2.05 17.68
C GLY A 879 -56.28 1.81 18.82
N GLN A 880 -56.58 2.25 20.03
CA GLN A 880 -55.75 2.03 21.21
C GLN A 880 -55.71 0.55 21.63
N VAL A 881 -56.84 -0.15 21.61
CA VAL A 881 -56.89 -1.60 21.86
C VAL A 881 -55.95 -2.35 20.90
N ARG A 882 -55.97 -1.99 19.62
CA ARG A 882 -55.08 -2.60 18.61
C ARG A 882 -53.61 -2.29 18.87
N PHE A 883 -53.30 -1.06 19.28
CA PHE A 883 -51.95 -0.69 19.67
C PHE A 883 -51.45 -1.53 20.85
N PHE A 884 -52.26 -1.63 21.91
CA PHE A 884 -51.90 -2.44 23.07
C PHE A 884 -51.84 -3.94 22.77
N GLU A 885 -52.68 -4.47 21.88
CA GLU A 885 -52.61 -5.87 21.45
C GLU A 885 -51.28 -6.17 20.74
N ASN A 886 -50.91 -5.34 19.75
CA ASN A 886 -49.63 -5.51 19.04
C ASN A 886 -48.43 -5.23 19.95
N ALA A 887 -48.54 -4.29 20.89
CA ALA A 887 -47.49 -4.00 21.87
C ALA A 887 -47.25 -5.20 22.80
N LEU A 888 -48.32 -5.83 23.30
CA LEU A 888 -48.22 -7.02 24.15
C LEU A 888 -47.76 -8.27 23.37
N VAL A 889 -48.11 -8.41 22.08
CA VAL A 889 -47.50 -9.43 21.21
C VAL A 889 -46.00 -9.14 21.02
N GLY A 890 -45.64 -7.87 20.83
CA GLY A 890 -44.26 -7.42 20.72
C GLY A 890 -43.45 -7.73 21.97
N THR A 891 -43.98 -7.51 23.17
CA THR A 891 -43.27 -7.84 24.43
C THR A 891 -43.04 -9.35 24.59
N VAL A 892 -43.98 -10.19 24.15
CA VAL A 892 -43.80 -11.65 24.13
C VAL A 892 -42.80 -12.10 23.05
N ALA A 893 -42.77 -11.39 21.91
CA ALA A 893 -41.84 -11.67 20.82
C ALA A 893 -40.40 -11.21 21.12
N LEU A 894 -40.23 -10.20 21.98
CA LEU A 894 -38.96 -9.52 22.22
C LEU A 894 -37.84 -10.47 22.72
N PRO A 895 -38.06 -11.38 23.69
CA PRO A 895 -37.03 -12.34 24.08
C PRO A 895 -36.59 -13.23 22.92
N LEU A 896 -37.53 -13.71 22.09
CA LEU A 896 -37.21 -14.55 20.94
C LEU A 896 -36.45 -13.77 19.85
N GLY A 897 -36.84 -12.51 19.61
CA GLY A 897 -36.18 -11.63 18.65
C GLY A 897 -34.77 -11.24 19.08
N VAL A 898 -34.58 -10.82 20.34
CA VAL A 898 -33.29 -10.36 20.86
C VAL A 898 -32.34 -11.52 21.12
N LEU A 899 -32.78 -12.59 21.79
CA LEU A 899 -31.93 -13.76 22.04
C LEU A 899 -31.65 -14.53 20.74
N GLY A 900 -32.61 -14.59 19.82
CA GLY A 900 -32.41 -15.15 18.49
C GLY A 900 -31.38 -14.35 17.68
N ALA A 901 -31.48 -13.01 17.69
CA ALA A 901 -30.51 -12.13 17.04
C ALA A 901 -29.12 -12.22 17.67
N LEU A 902 -29.03 -12.24 19.02
CA LEU A 902 -27.76 -12.42 19.73
C LEU A 902 -27.14 -13.78 19.45
N GLY A 903 -27.93 -14.86 19.48
CA GLY A 903 -27.44 -16.21 19.21
C GLY A 903 -26.94 -16.38 17.77
N LEU A 904 -27.69 -15.87 16.79
CA LEU A 904 -27.26 -15.85 15.39
C LEU A 904 -26.05 -14.91 15.18
N GLY A 905 -26.03 -13.75 15.85
CA GLY A 905 -24.91 -12.83 15.83
C GLY A 905 -23.63 -13.46 16.40
N LEU A 906 -23.71 -14.14 17.54
CA LEU A 906 -22.58 -14.86 18.14
C LEU A 906 -22.07 -16.01 17.25
N LEU A 907 -22.96 -16.67 16.50
CA LEU A 907 -22.60 -17.77 15.63
C LEU A 907 -21.97 -17.30 14.31
N LEU A 908 -22.46 -16.18 13.76
CA LEU A 908 -22.09 -15.71 12.42
C LEU A 908 -21.05 -14.59 12.43
N ALA A 909 -21.17 -13.65 13.36
CA ALA A 909 -20.35 -12.45 13.46
C ALA A 909 -20.21 -12.03 14.93
N PRO A 910 -19.35 -12.72 15.73
CA PRO A 910 -19.29 -12.55 17.19
C PRO A 910 -19.08 -11.10 17.64
N TYR A 911 -18.30 -10.33 16.89
CA TYR A 911 -18.02 -8.92 17.16
C TYR A 911 -19.26 -8.02 16.99
N ALA A 912 -20.14 -8.36 16.05
CA ALA A 912 -21.37 -7.62 15.79
C ALA A 912 -22.57 -8.15 16.61
N ALA A 913 -22.38 -9.10 17.52
CA ALA A 913 -23.47 -9.74 18.26
C ALA A 913 -24.31 -8.74 19.07
N LEU A 914 -23.68 -7.77 19.74
CA LEU A 914 -24.40 -6.73 20.48
C LEU A 914 -25.23 -5.84 19.55
N TRP A 915 -24.68 -5.48 18.38
CA TRP A 915 -25.40 -4.75 17.34
C TRP A 915 -26.56 -5.56 16.76
N ALA A 916 -26.39 -6.88 16.62
CA ALA A 916 -27.44 -7.80 16.22
C ALA A 916 -28.62 -7.77 17.22
N GLY A 917 -28.33 -7.83 18.52
CA GLY A 917 -29.34 -7.73 19.58
C GLY A 917 -30.10 -6.40 19.56
N LEU A 918 -29.38 -5.27 19.40
CA LEU A 918 -29.97 -3.94 19.29
C LEU A 918 -30.86 -3.83 18.05
N ALA A 919 -30.39 -4.32 16.90
CA ALA A 919 -31.14 -4.36 15.66
C ALA A 919 -32.43 -5.20 15.77
N GLY A 920 -32.35 -6.37 16.41
CA GLY A 920 -33.51 -7.22 16.66
C GLY A 920 -34.55 -6.54 17.58
N LEU A 921 -34.08 -5.82 18.60
CA LEU A 921 -34.95 -5.01 19.47
C LEU A 921 -35.65 -3.89 18.69
N LEU A 922 -34.91 -3.13 17.88
CA LEU A 922 -35.47 -2.05 17.05
C LEU A 922 -36.48 -2.58 16.03
N ALA A 923 -36.20 -3.72 15.39
CA ALA A 923 -37.12 -4.35 14.44
C ALA A 923 -38.48 -4.69 15.08
N VAL A 924 -38.48 -5.26 16.29
CA VAL A 924 -39.71 -5.57 17.02
C VAL A 924 -40.44 -4.30 17.45
N LEU A 925 -39.73 -3.28 17.93
CA LEU A 925 -40.34 -2.01 18.33
C LEU A 925 -40.96 -1.24 17.15
N CYS A 926 -40.28 -1.19 16.00
CA CYS A 926 -40.78 -0.55 14.79
C CYS A 926 -41.97 -1.31 14.19
N TRP A 927 -42.04 -2.63 14.37
CA TRP A 927 -43.16 -3.44 13.89
C TRP A 927 -44.50 -3.03 14.53
N ILE A 928 -44.53 -2.67 15.82
CA ILE A 928 -45.74 -2.31 16.58
C ILE A 928 -46.54 -1.16 15.93
N PRO A 929 -45.96 0.04 15.70
CA PRO A 929 -46.69 1.15 15.06
C PRO A 929 -47.03 0.88 13.59
N ILE A 930 -46.25 0.07 12.88
CA ILE A 930 -46.52 -0.27 11.47
C ILE A 930 -47.73 -1.21 11.38
N ALA A 931 -47.74 -2.27 12.19
CA ALA A 931 -48.83 -3.24 12.25
C ALA A 931 -50.16 -2.61 12.68
N THR A 932 -50.13 -1.56 13.49
CA THR A 932 -51.34 -0.84 13.92
C THR A 932 -51.92 0.09 12.84
N LYS A 933 -51.07 0.73 12.02
CA LYS A 933 -51.50 1.67 10.96
C LYS A 933 -52.01 0.99 9.69
N VAL A 934 -51.36 -0.09 9.23
CA VAL A 934 -51.66 -0.77 7.95
C VAL A 934 -53.04 -1.46 7.91
N VAL A 935 -53.71 -1.51 9.07
CA VAL A 935 -54.85 -2.39 9.36
C VAL A 935 -56.14 -1.60 9.70
N LYS A 936 -56.09 -0.26 9.73
CA LYS A 936 -57.25 0.60 9.98
C LYS A 936 -58.39 0.35 8.98
#